data_AF-A0A4S2JLI2-F1
#
_entry.id   AF-A0A4S2JLI2-F1
#
_cell.length_a   1.000
_cell.length_b   1.000
_cell.length_c   1.000
_cell.angle_alpha   90.00
_cell.angle_beta   90.00
_cell.angle_gamma   90.00
#
_symmetry.space_group_name_H-M   'P 1'
#
loop_
_entity.id
_entity.type
_entity.pdbx_description
1 polymer ?
#
loop_
_entity_poly.entity_id
_entity_poly.type
_entity_poly.pdbx_seq_one_letter_code
_entity_poly.pdbx_strand_id
1 'polypeptide(L)'
;MASTRILRICGLLRNSPRNIPSMSNDARNLFTVDCSHFLKTHIPLVCDTRNKTFFINKSGDELWKGVTSVSNAGRKRGRAKGLPRKRDLNKGQIIGVGKIPIQFPGLNTPVFRGRELVQQQKLPVDPEREERLAKLRQSYKTGPRRMKLSPLERGWTSVQMGGRKIGPPDSVGEDTFDGFETWVLESKIVNCMTGNLGRKSKISMFVVTGNGNGLAGFALGKAPAQKTAMKTAKNRAGQRLMYIPRYKEHTVLHDFFTQFGDTKLFVKKMHQGYGLVCHRAIRACCEAIGIKDMHAKVEGTKSLQHIIKAFFIGLLQQKSYQQLADEKRLHLVEFKSENGNYPVVIASPSQVRKPEEVTSHEILDFTQYVFGGKVILQKKKSAPFYTRLPSWKTRLLKLERTRHFDETRLKLTAEYGALNSFLTEKYPEAKLRPKRKPKPLIHDWVEHLQQIVKKQEQEQMANATDFAMPFVGIPVSTVKAAFKIAEYLELEPTVKYMAIQLYDRFMCKHFWEIYKTEIVNTSSEASWLKVCNKSSNQTKLNLMSCFQLACKMDSHSSALGISQILNILHLIDKESEYTPSMISSSERRVIKTVDFKMPLYTPLQCIEILLAATGLGETPDMVNVSIDLLDLAYLKHDRLYSHLHLYYTHKDVLNEEHVAIKLISLKSNILFLSAAVVYCATFFLCLDTNASEEQVVVTKLAELSNTTDTDIFNMANMLLLIATQR
;
A
#
# COMPACT_ATOMS: atom_id res chain seq x y z
N MET A 1 -9.89 -13.82 -56.48
CA MET A 1 -11.04 -12.92 -56.71
C MET A 1 -11.62 -12.43 -55.38
N ALA A 2 -10.92 -11.52 -54.71
CA ALA A 2 -11.43 -10.77 -53.54
C ALA A 2 -10.51 -9.56 -53.25
N SER A 3 -9.97 -8.89 -54.28
CA SER A 3 -8.96 -7.83 -54.14
C SER A 3 -9.47 -6.41 -54.39
N THR A 4 -10.78 -6.16 -54.47
CA THR A 4 -11.30 -4.84 -54.90
C THR A 4 -12.59 -4.41 -54.21
N ARG A 5 -12.64 -4.32 -52.87
CA ARG A 5 -13.73 -3.61 -52.15
C ARG A 5 -13.32 -2.99 -50.80
N ILE A 6 -12.21 -2.25 -50.74
CA ILE A 6 -11.82 -1.49 -49.52
C ILE A 6 -11.81 0.04 -49.74
N LEU A 7 -12.06 0.52 -50.95
CA LEU A 7 -12.19 1.95 -51.23
C LEU A 7 -13.66 2.36 -51.43
N ARG A 8 -14.40 2.48 -50.31
CA ARG A 8 -15.50 3.41 -50.10
C ARG A 8 -16.00 3.27 -48.67
N ILE A 9 -16.38 4.40 -48.08
CA ILE A 9 -16.92 4.60 -46.72
C ILE A 9 -15.85 5.05 -45.69
N CYS A 10 -15.12 6.10 -46.05
CA CYS A 10 -14.83 7.18 -45.10
C CYS A 10 -15.82 8.30 -45.40
N GLY A 11 -16.82 8.47 -44.54
CA GLY A 11 -17.82 9.51 -44.69
C GLY A 11 -18.87 9.44 -43.58
N LEU A 12 -18.76 10.39 -42.65
CA LEU A 12 -19.83 10.89 -41.77
C LEU A 12 -20.18 10.04 -40.52
N LEU A 13 -19.57 10.41 -39.40
CA LEU A 13 -20.25 10.47 -38.11
C LEU A 13 -20.12 11.88 -37.53
N ARG A 14 -21.05 12.76 -37.92
CA ARG A 14 -21.58 13.81 -37.03
C ARG A 14 -22.99 13.40 -36.63
N ASN A 15 -23.19 13.40 -35.32
CA ASN A 15 -24.44 13.57 -34.58
C ASN A 15 -25.55 12.50 -34.66
N SER A 16 -25.93 12.10 -33.45
CA SER A 16 -27.10 11.33 -33.02
C SER A 16 -28.45 11.88 -33.48
N PRO A 17 -29.46 11.00 -33.61
CA PRO A 17 -30.87 11.28 -33.27
C PRO A 17 -31.30 10.40 -32.06
N ARG A 18 -31.89 10.96 -31.00
CA ARG A 18 -33.32 11.26 -30.77
C ARG A 18 -34.30 10.07 -30.85
N ASN A 19 -34.91 9.78 -29.70
CA ASN A 19 -36.35 9.63 -29.42
C ASN A 19 -37.21 8.49 -30.03
N ILE A 20 -37.85 7.73 -29.09
CA ILE A 20 -39.29 7.31 -29.00
C ILE A 20 -39.75 6.18 -30.00
N PRO A 21 -40.82 5.34 -29.82
CA PRO A 21 -41.82 5.07 -28.74
C PRO A 21 -42.08 3.57 -28.37
N SER A 22 -42.99 3.40 -27.40
CA SER A 22 -43.89 2.29 -27.00
C SER A 22 -44.34 1.21 -28.02
N MET A 23 -44.61 -0.02 -27.54
CA MET A 23 -45.98 -0.61 -27.40
C MET A 23 -45.98 -2.12 -26.98
N SER A 24 -47.01 -2.43 -26.18
CA SER A 24 -47.75 -3.70 -25.94
C SER A 24 -47.04 -5.04 -25.66
N ASN A 25 -47.41 -5.66 -24.53
CA ASN A 25 -47.84 -7.06 -24.50
C ASN A 25 -48.73 -7.35 -23.27
N ASP A 26 -50.03 -7.26 -23.47
CA ASP A 26 -51.05 -7.97 -22.69
C ASP A 26 -51.18 -9.38 -23.27
N ALA A 27 -50.84 -10.40 -22.47
CA ALA A 27 -51.40 -11.76 -22.52
C ALA A 27 -50.66 -12.66 -21.53
N ARG A 28 -51.21 -12.76 -20.31
CA ARG A 28 -51.24 -13.96 -19.44
C ARG A 28 -51.62 -13.54 -18.02
N ASN A 29 -52.89 -13.75 -17.68
CA ASN A 29 -53.38 -14.32 -16.40
C ASN A 29 -54.86 -13.95 -16.23
N LEU A 30 -55.71 -14.60 -17.03
CA LEU A 30 -57.07 -14.95 -16.63
C LEU A 30 -56.98 -16.23 -15.80
N PHE A 31 -57.82 -16.36 -14.78
CA PHE A 31 -57.83 -17.35 -13.69
C PHE A 31 -57.04 -16.96 -12.43
N THR A 32 -57.68 -16.16 -11.57
CA THR A 32 -57.81 -16.45 -10.13
C THR A 32 -58.94 -15.58 -9.58
N VAL A 33 -60.01 -16.25 -9.13
CA VAL A 33 -61.22 -15.63 -8.58
C VAL A 33 -60.93 -15.20 -7.13
N ASP A 34 -61.30 -13.96 -6.82
CA ASP A 34 -61.20 -13.35 -5.49
C ASP A 34 -62.09 -14.04 -4.46
N CYS A 35 -61.49 -14.84 -3.58
CA CYS A 35 -62.12 -15.41 -2.38
C CYS A 35 -61.57 -14.75 -1.10
N SER A 36 -61.69 -13.43 -0.95
CA SER A 36 -61.24 -12.72 0.27
C SER A 36 -62.25 -11.75 0.89
N HIS A 37 -63.54 -11.82 0.49
CA HIS A 37 -64.59 -10.94 1.04
C HIS A 37 -65.58 -11.55 2.04
N PHE A 38 -65.39 -12.79 2.51
CA PHE A 38 -66.38 -13.45 3.39
C PHE A 38 -65.95 -13.79 4.82
N LEU A 39 -64.86 -13.24 5.37
CA LEU A 39 -64.53 -13.42 6.80
C LEU A 39 -63.95 -12.15 7.46
N LYS A 40 -64.73 -11.07 7.47
CA LYS A 40 -64.56 -10.00 8.48
C LYS A 40 -65.56 -10.25 9.60
N THR A 41 -65.14 -10.98 10.62
CA THR A 41 -65.83 -10.98 11.91
C THR A 41 -65.72 -9.57 12.49
N HIS A 42 -66.85 -8.87 12.56
CA HIS A 42 -66.97 -7.65 13.35
C HIS A 42 -66.88 -8.01 14.84
N ILE A 43 -65.66 -8.20 15.34
CA ILE A 43 -65.42 -8.10 16.78
C ILE A 43 -65.38 -6.59 17.06
N PRO A 44 -66.31 -6.03 17.87
CA PRO A 44 -66.19 -4.66 18.29
C PRO A 44 -64.90 -4.56 19.11
N LEU A 45 -63.90 -3.88 18.54
CA LEU A 45 -62.76 -3.41 19.31
C LEU A 45 -63.33 -2.46 20.37
N VAL A 46 -63.53 -2.98 21.59
CA VAL A 46 -63.66 -2.17 22.78
C VAL A 46 -62.38 -1.34 22.84
N CYS A 47 -62.47 -0.11 22.34
CA CYS A 47 -61.44 0.88 22.56
C CYS A 47 -61.54 1.22 24.04
N ASP A 48 -60.66 0.64 24.85
CA ASP A 48 -60.35 1.15 26.18
C ASP A 48 -59.89 2.59 26.02
N THR A 49 -60.84 3.53 26.05
CA THR A 49 -60.57 4.93 26.22
C THR A 49 -60.07 5.07 27.66
N ARG A 50 -58.75 4.99 27.83
CA ARG A 50 -58.14 5.39 29.11
C ARG A 50 -58.64 6.81 29.41
N ASN A 51 -59.45 6.96 30.44
CA ASN A 51 -59.87 8.23 31.01
C ASN A 51 -58.63 9.01 31.48
N LYS A 52 -57.96 9.69 30.57
CA LYS A 52 -56.82 10.57 30.87
C LYS A 52 -57.38 11.94 31.19
N THR A 53 -57.40 12.29 32.46
CA THR A 53 -57.65 13.66 32.91
C THR A 53 -56.32 14.39 33.10
N PHE A 54 -56.35 15.73 33.10
CA PHE A 54 -55.16 16.57 33.34
C PHE A 54 -54.44 16.19 34.64
N PHE A 55 -55.20 15.86 35.69
CA PHE A 55 -54.69 15.48 37.02
C PHE A 55 -53.98 14.12 37.07
N ILE A 56 -54.10 13.28 36.04
CA ILE A 56 -53.44 11.96 35.95
C ILE A 56 -52.14 12.03 35.13
N ASN A 57 -51.84 13.18 34.50
CA ASN A 57 -50.62 13.34 33.73
C ASN A 57 -49.38 13.32 34.63
N LYS A 58 -48.38 12.53 34.22
CA LYS A 58 -47.10 12.43 34.89
C LYS A 58 -46.03 13.25 34.20
N SER A 59 -44.99 13.63 34.94
CA SER A 59 -43.81 14.26 34.37
C SER A 59 -43.13 13.35 33.35
N GLY A 60 -42.45 13.93 32.37
CA GLY A 60 -41.69 13.17 31.38
C GLY A 60 -40.66 12.23 32.03
N ASP A 61 -40.10 12.64 33.15
CA ASP A 61 -39.10 11.87 33.90
C ASP A 61 -39.69 10.62 34.56
N GLU A 62 -40.90 10.71 35.12
CA GLU A 62 -41.62 9.55 35.65
C GLU A 62 -42.04 8.57 34.56
N LEU A 63 -42.52 9.10 33.42
CA LEU A 63 -42.88 8.28 32.27
C LEU A 63 -41.65 7.53 31.74
N TRP A 64 -40.52 8.23 31.56
CA TRP A 64 -39.27 7.60 31.15
C TRP A 64 -38.72 6.64 32.19
N LYS A 65 -38.89 6.90 33.48
CA LYS A 65 -38.52 5.97 34.55
C LYS A 65 -39.32 4.68 34.42
N GLY A 66 -40.61 4.73 34.12
CA GLY A 66 -41.43 3.54 33.85
C GLY A 66 -40.93 2.69 32.67
N VAL A 67 -40.39 3.32 31.63
CA VAL A 67 -39.91 2.64 30.41
C VAL A 67 -38.46 2.14 30.54
N THR A 68 -37.60 2.92 31.20
CA THR A 68 -36.14 2.68 31.22
C THR A 68 -35.65 1.98 32.48
N SER A 69 -36.44 2.00 33.56
CA SER A 69 -36.06 1.34 34.80
C SER A 69 -36.46 -0.13 34.79
N VAL A 70 -35.69 -0.93 35.53
CA VAL A 70 -36.02 -2.31 35.87
C VAL A 70 -35.90 -2.49 37.36
N SER A 71 -36.74 -3.37 37.90
CA SER A 71 -36.65 -3.82 39.29
C SER A 71 -35.25 -4.33 39.59
N ASN A 72 -34.85 -4.27 40.86
CA ASN A 72 -33.52 -4.75 41.28
C ASN A 72 -33.33 -6.24 40.90
N ALA A 73 -34.38 -7.06 40.98
CA ALA A 73 -34.36 -8.45 40.50
C ALA A 73 -34.15 -8.56 38.98
N GLY A 74 -34.83 -7.71 38.19
CA GLY A 74 -34.63 -7.65 36.74
C GLY A 74 -33.21 -7.22 36.37
N ARG A 75 -32.65 -6.26 37.11
CA ARG A 75 -31.27 -5.80 36.95
C ARG A 75 -30.24 -6.90 37.25
N LYS A 76 -30.45 -7.69 38.32
CA LYS A 76 -29.63 -8.87 38.64
C LYS A 76 -29.63 -9.91 37.52
N ARG A 77 -30.78 -10.12 36.87
CA ARG A 77 -30.94 -11.05 35.72
C ARG A 77 -30.51 -10.45 34.38
N GLY A 78 -29.92 -9.25 34.35
CA GLY A 78 -29.47 -8.60 33.12
C GLY A 78 -30.59 -8.08 32.21
N ARG A 79 -31.83 -8.00 32.71
CA ARG A 79 -33.01 -7.55 31.92
C ARG A 79 -32.98 -6.07 31.54
N ALA A 80 -32.01 -5.31 32.07
CA ALA A 80 -31.75 -3.93 31.66
C ALA A 80 -31.12 -3.82 30.26
N LYS A 81 -30.56 -4.91 29.73
CA LYS A 81 -29.83 -4.90 28.46
C LYS A 81 -30.81 -4.75 27.30
N GLY A 82 -30.70 -3.66 26.54
CA GLY A 82 -31.55 -3.39 25.37
C GLY A 82 -32.70 -2.43 25.63
N LEU A 83 -32.86 -1.91 26.85
CA LEU A 83 -33.85 -0.87 27.13
C LEU A 83 -33.57 0.40 26.29
N PRO A 84 -34.63 1.08 25.82
CA PRO A 84 -34.46 2.30 25.07
C PRO A 84 -33.80 3.37 25.93
N ARG A 85 -33.00 4.24 25.32
CA ARG A 85 -32.42 5.39 26.02
C ARG A 85 -33.50 6.46 26.21
N LYS A 86 -33.51 7.12 27.37
CA LYS A 86 -34.33 8.31 27.64
C LYS A 86 -34.10 9.33 26.50
N ARG A 87 -35.16 9.73 25.82
CA ARG A 87 -35.13 10.80 24.82
C ARG A 87 -35.73 12.05 25.46
N ASP A 88 -34.98 13.14 25.39
CA ASP A 88 -35.47 14.43 25.86
C ASP A 88 -36.40 15.03 24.79
N LEU A 89 -37.67 15.21 25.16
CA LEU A 89 -38.71 15.78 24.29
C LEU A 89 -38.69 17.32 24.29
N ASN A 90 -38.03 17.93 25.28
CA ASN A 90 -37.93 19.38 25.42
C ASN A 90 -36.85 19.97 24.50
N LYS A 91 -35.90 19.12 24.05
CA LYS A 91 -34.84 19.53 23.13
C LYS A 91 -35.40 19.94 21.77
N GLY A 92 -35.16 21.19 21.37
CA GLY A 92 -35.65 21.77 20.10
C GLY A 92 -37.06 22.38 20.19
N GLN A 93 -37.61 22.56 21.40
CA GLN A 93 -38.82 23.35 21.63
C GLN A 93 -38.46 24.75 22.11
N ILE A 94 -39.24 25.75 21.69
CA ILE A 94 -39.09 27.15 22.08
C ILE A 94 -40.36 27.55 22.83
N ILE A 95 -40.21 28.31 23.92
CA ILE A 95 -41.35 28.78 24.72
C ILE A 95 -42.18 29.76 23.88
N GLY A 96 -43.51 29.67 23.97
CA GLY A 96 -44.43 30.48 23.16
C GLY A 96 -44.60 30.00 21.71
N VAL A 97 -44.04 28.84 21.34
CA VAL A 97 -44.09 28.32 19.97
C VAL A 97 -44.93 27.03 19.92
N GLY A 98 -46.17 27.13 19.45
CA GLY A 98 -47.15 26.04 19.39
C GLY A 98 -47.46 25.54 17.98
N LYS A 99 -48.45 24.63 17.87
CA LYS A 99 -49.06 24.20 16.59
C LYS A 99 -49.73 25.36 15.87
N ILE A 100 -50.38 26.24 16.65
CA ILE A 100 -50.92 27.49 16.15
C ILE A 100 -49.78 28.52 16.20
N PRO A 101 -49.36 29.09 15.06
CA PRO A 101 -48.28 30.06 15.02
C PRO A 101 -48.80 31.42 15.50
N ILE A 102 -48.68 31.70 16.79
CA ILE A 102 -49.02 32.99 17.40
C ILE A 102 -47.71 33.69 17.76
N GLN A 103 -47.58 34.97 17.42
CA GLN A 103 -46.51 35.83 17.92
C GLN A 103 -46.87 36.30 19.32
N PHE A 104 -46.02 35.98 20.29
CA PHE A 104 -46.10 36.44 21.67
C PHE A 104 -44.90 37.38 21.92
N PRO A 105 -45.15 38.71 21.97
CA PRO A 105 -44.12 39.69 22.28
C PRO A 105 -43.48 39.37 23.64
N GLY A 106 -42.16 39.29 23.69
CA GLY A 106 -41.39 38.93 24.89
C GLY A 106 -41.17 37.43 25.12
N LEU A 107 -41.83 36.53 24.38
CA LEU A 107 -41.60 35.08 24.46
C LEU A 107 -40.89 34.53 23.22
N ASN A 108 -41.56 34.58 22.06
CA ASN A 108 -41.03 34.05 20.81
C ASN A 108 -40.59 35.15 19.83
N THR A 109 -41.01 36.38 20.08
CA THR A 109 -40.70 37.58 19.29
C THR A 109 -40.26 38.69 20.23
N PRO A 110 -39.35 39.59 19.81
CA PRO A 110 -38.98 40.74 20.62
C PRO A 110 -40.18 41.66 20.82
N VAL A 111 -40.23 42.34 21.97
CA VAL A 111 -41.31 43.29 22.32
C VAL A 111 -41.37 44.46 21.34
N PHE A 112 -40.21 44.90 20.84
CA PHE A 112 -40.09 45.97 19.86
C PHE A 112 -39.51 45.44 18.54
N ARG A 113 -40.03 45.91 17.40
CA ARG A 113 -39.37 45.83 16.10
C ARG A 113 -39.07 47.24 15.62
N GLY A 114 -37.80 47.64 15.69
CA GLY A 114 -37.42 49.03 15.46
C GLY A 114 -38.01 49.94 16.54
N ARG A 115 -38.88 50.89 16.16
CA ARG A 115 -39.58 51.81 17.07
C ARG A 115 -41.00 51.37 17.43
N GLU A 116 -41.49 50.29 16.81
CA GLU A 116 -42.88 49.86 16.95
C GLU A 116 -43.03 48.74 17.98
N LEU A 117 -44.06 48.87 18.82
CA LEU A 117 -44.46 47.83 19.77
C LEU A 117 -45.17 46.70 19.02
N VAL A 118 -44.62 45.50 19.11
CA VAL A 118 -45.19 44.32 18.45
C VAL A 118 -46.43 43.86 19.23
N GLN A 119 -47.56 43.70 18.54
CA GLN A 119 -48.79 43.17 19.13
C GLN A 119 -48.91 41.65 18.91
N GLN A 120 -49.72 40.99 19.74
CA GLN A 120 -50.00 39.57 19.58
C GLN A 120 -50.79 39.32 18.29
N GLN A 121 -50.21 38.57 17.36
CA GLN A 121 -50.85 38.28 16.07
C GLN A 121 -50.70 36.80 15.70
N LYS A 122 -51.74 36.23 15.08
CA LYS A 122 -51.67 34.90 14.46
C LYS A 122 -51.02 35.01 13.08
N LEU A 123 -49.95 34.26 12.87
CA LEU A 123 -49.25 34.18 11.59
C LEU A 123 -49.90 33.14 10.65
N PRO A 124 -49.64 33.23 9.33
CA PRO A 124 -49.92 32.13 8.43
C PRO A 124 -49.12 30.87 8.82
N VAL A 125 -49.68 29.70 8.49
CA VAL A 125 -49.01 28.42 8.76
C VAL A 125 -47.83 28.28 7.81
N ASP A 126 -46.62 28.20 8.37
CA ASP A 126 -45.38 27.96 7.64
C ASP A 126 -45.13 26.44 7.53
N PRO A 127 -45.34 25.80 6.36
CA PRO A 127 -45.12 24.36 6.19
C PRO A 127 -43.63 23.98 6.31
N GLU A 128 -42.71 24.88 5.95
CA GLU A 128 -41.26 24.62 6.03
C GLU A 128 -40.77 24.48 7.47
N ARG A 129 -41.48 25.10 8.42
CA ARG A 129 -41.17 24.97 9.85
C ARG A 129 -41.40 23.55 10.35
N GLU A 130 -42.48 22.91 9.93
CA GLU A 130 -42.76 21.52 10.32
C GLU A 130 -41.73 20.57 9.73
N GLU A 131 -41.30 20.81 8.50
CA GLU A 131 -40.20 20.07 7.87
C GLU A 131 -38.87 20.28 8.59
N ARG A 132 -38.53 21.52 8.97
CA ARG A 132 -37.32 21.81 9.77
C ARG A 132 -37.35 21.09 11.12
N LEU A 133 -38.49 21.10 11.81
CA LEU A 133 -38.68 20.36 13.07
C LEU A 133 -38.60 18.85 12.85
N ALA A 134 -39.15 18.33 11.74
CA ALA A 134 -39.07 16.92 11.39
C ALA A 134 -37.63 16.49 11.10
N LYS A 135 -36.87 17.29 10.34
CA LYS A 135 -35.43 17.09 10.07
C LYS A 135 -34.61 17.10 11.36
N LEU A 136 -34.87 18.05 12.25
CA LEU A 136 -34.22 18.16 13.56
C LEU A 136 -34.58 16.98 14.49
N ARG A 137 -35.83 16.50 14.47
CA ARG A 137 -36.24 15.28 15.19
C ARG A 137 -35.63 14.01 14.59
N GLN A 138 -35.48 13.94 13.26
CA GLN A 138 -34.81 12.82 12.58
C GLN A 138 -33.33 12.75 12.96
N SER A 139 -32.63 13.89 13.03
CA SER A 139 -31.23 13.92 13.48
C SER A 139 -31.07 13.45 14.93
N TYR A 140 -32.05 13.73 15.79
CA TYR A 140 -32.09 13.18 17.16
C TYR A 140 -32.51 11.71 17.24
N LYS A 141 -33.36 11.22 16.33
CA LYS A 141 -33.73 9.79 16.24
C LYS A 141 -32.51 8.94 15.91
N THR A 142 -31.63 9.42 15.04
CA THR A 142 -30.27 8.89 14.88
C THR A 142 -29.41 9.36 16.05
N GLY A 143 -29.68 8.87 17.27
CA GLY A 143 -28.83 9.15 18.43
C GLY A 143 -27.36 8.89 18.08
N PRO A 144 -26.40 9.54 18.76
CA PRO A 144 -24.99 9.55 18.34
C PRO A 144 -24.56 8.12 18.02
N ARG A 145 -24.35 7.86 16.72
CA ARG A 145 -23.86 6.55 16.27
C ARG A 145 -22.58 6.29 17.06
N ARG A 146 -22.38 5.06 17.54
CA ARG A 146 -21.08 4.69 18.11
C ARG A 146 -20.03 5.05 17.05
N MET A 147 -19.20 6.05 17.34
CA MET A 147 -18.12 6.43 16.44
C MET A 147 -17.29 5.18 16.22
N LYS A 148 -17.27 4.70 14.97
CA LYS A 148 -16.41 3.58 14.60
C LYS A 148 -15.00 4.16 14.61
N LEU A 149 -14.16 3.66 15.51
CA LEU A 149 -12.75 4.05 15.55
C LEU A 149 -12.11 3.73 14.21
N SER A 150 -11.19 4.59 13.80
CA SER A 150 -10.33 4.36 12.62
C SER A 150 -9.53 3.06 12.82
N PRO A 151 -9.10 2.36 11.76
CA PRO A 151 -8.27 1.17 11.89
C PRO A 151 -7.00 1.38 12.72
N LEU A 152 -6.43 2.60 12.70
CA LEU A 152 -5.22 2.98 13.45
C LEU A 152 -5.48 3.13 14.97
N GLU A 153 -6.67 3.56 15.35
CA GLU A 153 -7.08 3.71 16.76
C GLU A 153 -7.63 2.42 17.37
N ARG A 154 -7.84 1.39 16.55
CA ARG A 154 -8.28 0.08 17.04
C ARG A 154 -7.11 -0.64 17.71
N GLY A 155 -7.43 -1.41 18.75
CA GLY A 155 -6.46 -2.29 19.37
C GLY A 155 -6.24 -3.58 18.56
N TRP A 156 -5.81 -4.64 19.23
CA TRP A 156 -5.55 -5.95 18.60
C TRP A 156 -6.80 -6.58 17.96
N THR A 157 -7.99 -6.20 18.43
CA THR A 157 -9.27 -6.60 17.84
C THR A 157 -10.21 -5.40 17.79
N SER A 158 -11.18 -5.43 16.87
CA SER A 158 -12.08 -4.29 16.63
C SER A 158 -13.04 -3.98 17.79
N VAL A 159 -13.44 -5.00 18.56
CA VAL A 159 -14.46 -4.87 19.63
C VAL A 159 -13.84 -4.72 21.01
N GLN A 160 -12.68 -5.34 21.25
CA GLN A 160 -12.05 -5.30 22.56
C GLN A 160 -11.12 -4.10 22.72
N MET A 161 -10.88 -3.72 23.97
CA MET A 161 -9.98 -2.60 24.30
C MET A 161 -8.50 -2.98 24.25
N GLY A 162 -8.15 -4.27 24.23
CA GLY A 162 -6.76 -4.71 24.28
C GLY A 162 -5.96 -4.19 23.08
N GLY A 163 -4.81 -3.57 23.33
CA GLY A 163 -3.94 -2.91 22.36
C GLY A 163 -4.29 -1.43 22.08
N ARG A 164 -5.39 -0.90 22.62
CA ARG A 164 -5.81 0.49 22.36
C ARG A 164 -5.02 1.49 23.20
N LYS A 165 -4.60 2.59 22.57
CA LYS A 165 -4.05 3.79 23.22
C LYS A 165 -5.17 4.68 23.77
N ILE A 166 -5.01 5.19 24.98
CA ILE A 166 -6.04 6.00 25.67
C ILE A 166 -5.58 7.43 25.96
N GLY A 167 -4.28 7.63 26.15
CA GLY A 167 -3.69 8.90 26.57
C GLY A 167 -3.06 8.81 27.97
N PRO A 168 -2.47 9.91 28.46
CA PRO A 168 -1.69 9.95 29.70
C PRO A 168 -2.55 9.77 30.96
N PRO A 169 -1.95 9.40 32.11
CA PRO A 169 -2.61 9.45 33.40
C PRO A 169 -3.13 10.84 33.76
N ASP A 170 -4.13 10.89 34.64
CA ASP A 170 -4.63 12.17 35.14
C ASP A 170 -3.55 12.81 36.04
N SER A 171 -3.37 14.13 35.97
CA SER A 171 -2.44 14.86 36.83
C SER A 171 -2.79 14.73 38.32
N VAL A 172 -1.77 14.76 39.18
CA VAL A 172 -1.91 14.69 40.64
C VAL A 172 -1.20 15.90 41.24
N GLY A 173 -1.96 16.90 41.69
CA GLY A 173 -1.36 18.16 42.15
C GLY A 173 -0.71 18.92 41.00
N GLU A 174 0.58 19.21 41.13
CA GLU A 174 1.40 19.88 40.11
C GLU A 174 2.03 18.90 39.10
N ASP A 175 2.05 17.60 39.42
CA ASP A 175 2.67 16.59 38.55
C ASP A 175 1.81 16.35 37.29
N THR A 176 2.32 16.78 36.13
CA THR A 176 1.78 16.46 34.81
C THR A 176 2.51 15.27 34.19
N PHE A 177 1.77 14.45 33.45
CA PHE A 177 2.31 13.27 32.76
C PHE A 177 2.48 13.54 31.26
N ASP A 178 3.28 14.56 30.95
CA ASP A 178 3.53 14.97 29.58
C ASP A 178 4.40 13.94 28.84
N GLY A 179 4.02 13.61 27.61
CA GLY A 179 4.69 12.56 26.82
C GLY A 179 4.38 11.12 27.25
N PHE A 180 3.53 10.90 28.25
CA PHE A 180 3.09 9.55 28.61
C PHE A 180 1.93 9.07 27.74
N GLU A 181 2.00 7.82 27.33
CA GLU A 181 0.89 7.10 26.71
C GLU A 181 0.51 5.88 27.55
N THR A 182 -0.78 5.57 27.59
CA THR A 182 -1.30 4.36 28.23
C THR A 182 -1.91 3.40 27.21
N TRP A 183 -1.47 2.14 27.26
CA TRP A 183 -2.02 1.03 26.49
C TRP A 183 -2.81 0.08 27.39
N VAL A 184 -3.95 -0.39 26.90
CA VAL A 184 -4.72 -1.45 27.57
C VAL A 184 -4.21 -2.81 27.13
N LEU A 185 -3.87 -3.68 28.08
CA LEU A 185 -3.34 -5.00 27.81
C LEU A 185 -4.43 -6.07 27.92
N GLU A 186 -5.27 -5.99 28.95
CA GLU A 186 -6.36 -6.93 29.19
C GLU A 186 -7.58 -6.20 29.74
N SER A 187 -8.77 -6.51 29.20
CA SER A 187 -10.05 -6.04 29.71
C SER A 187 -10.98 -7.24 29.87
N LYS A 188 -11.31 -7.60 31.12
CA LYS A 188 -12.19 -8.75 31.41
C LYS A 188 -13.26 -8.43 32.44
N ILE A 189 -14.40 -9.11 32.34
CA ILE A 189 -15.46 -9.05 33.34
C ILE A 189 -15.21 -10.16 34.37
N VAL A 190 -15.03 -9.76 35.62
CA VAL A 190 -14.84 -10.66 36.77
C VAL A 190 -16.12 -10.64 37.60
N ASN A 191 -16.56 -11.80 38.06
CA ASN A 191 -17.78 -11.94 38.84
C ASN A 191 -17.46 -12.43 40.25
N CYS A 192 -18.16 -11.90 41.24
CA CYS A 192 -18.07 -12.30 42.63
C CYS A 192 -19.48 -12.55 43.17
N MET A 193 -19.67 -13.62 43.94
CA MET A 193 -20.96 -13.91 44.57
C MET A 193 -21.12 -13.09 45.85
N THR A 194 -22.26 -12.47 46.03
CA THR A 194 -22.59 -11.65 47.21
C THR A 194 -23.98 -12.03 47.71
N GLY A 195 -24.20 -12.07 49.03
CA GLY A 195 -25.50 -12.46 49.60
C GLY A 195 -26.67 -11.63 49.07
N ASN A 196 -26.51 -10.30 49.04
CA ASN A 196 -27.61 -9.40 48.68
C ASN A 196 -27.87 -9.31 47.18
N LEU A 197 -26.81 -9.27 46.36
CA LEU A 197 -26.93 -9.02 44.91
C LEU A 197 -26.80 -10.29 44.06
N GLY A 198 -26.40 -11.42 44.67
CA GLY A 198 -25.99 -12.61 43.94
C GLY A 198 -24.69 -12.33 43.18
N ARG A 199 -24.68 -12.65 41.88
CA ARG A 199 -23.53 -12.45 40.98
C ARG A 199 -23.29 -10.96 40.71
N LYS A 200 -22.27 -10.39 41.37
CA LYS A 200 -21.82 -9.01 41.17
C LYS A 200 -20.66 -8.97 40.17
N SER A 201 -20.90 -8.40 38.99
CA SER A 201 -19.88 -8.20 37.96
C SER A 201 -19.07 -6.92 38.20
N LYS A 202 -17.74 -7.01 38.04
CA LYS A 202 -16.79 -5.90 37.99
C LYS A 202 -15.95 -6.04 36.71
N ILE A 203 -15.49 -4.92 36.17
CA ILE A 203 -14.55 -4.90 35.06
C ILE A 203 -13.15 -4.77 35.63
N SER A 204 -12.27 -5.68 35.22
CA SER A 204 -10.84 -5.67 35.50
C SER A 204 -10.10 -5.18 34.26
N MET A 205 -9.32 -4.13 34.43
CA MET A 205 -8.46 -3.52 33.41
C MET A 205 -7.01 -3.69 33.83
N PHE A 206 -6.18 -4.21 32.91
CA PHE A 206 -4.74 -4.28 33.06
C PHE A 206 -4.10 -3.37 32.02
N VAL A 207 -3.30 -2.40 32.46
CA VAL A 207 -2.76 -1.34 31.61
C VAL A 207 -1.27 -1.16 31.85
N VAL A 208 -0.58 -0.68 30.82
CA VAL A 208 0.81 -0.21 30.88
C VAL A 208 0.84 1.25 30.46
N THR A 209 1.64 2.05 31.15
CA THR A 209 1.84 3.48 30.88
C THR A 209 3.34 3.74 30.78
N GLY A 210 3.78 4.55 29.83
CA GLY A 210 5.18 4.89 29.69
C GLY A 210 5.42 6.07 28.76
N ASN A 211 6.62 6.63 28.82
CA ASN A 211 7.03 7.84 28.10
C ASN A 211 7.86 7.56 26.85
N GLY A 212 8.08 6.29 26.48
CA GLY A 212 8.96 5.90 25.37
C GLY A 212 10.46 6.14 25.62
N ASN A 213 10.83 6.62 26.82
CA ASN A 213 12.20 6.99 27.19
C ASN A 213 12.69 6.21 28.41
N GLY A 214 12.34 4.92 28.49
CA GLY A 214 12.79 4.01 29.54
C GLY A 214 11.96 4.05 30.83
N LEU A 215 11.04 5.00 31.02
CA LEU A 215 10.12 5.00 32.16
C LEU A 215 8.79 4.34 31.77
N ALA A 216 8.46 3.25 32.46
CA ALA A 216 7.17 2.59 32.28
C ALA A 216 6.67 1.96 33.58
N GLY A 217 5.35 1.89 33.73
CA GLY A 217 4.66 1.30 34.86
C GLY A 217 3.42 0.55 34.40
N PHE A 218 3.04 -0.49 35.12
CA PHE A 218 1.83 -1.26 34.83
C PHE A 218 1.00 -1.46 36.08
N ALA A 219 -0.32 -1.49 35.91
CA ALA A 219 -1.23 -1.69 37.03
C ALA A 219 -2.54 -2.36 36.62
N LEU A 220 -3.18 -2.95 37.62
CA LEU A 220 -4.51 -3.54 37.50
C LEU A 220 -5.53 -2.70 38.30
N GLY A 221 -6.60 -2.30 37.62
CA GLY A 221 -7.75 -1.60 38.21
C GLY A 221 -9.03 -2.43 38.09
N LYS A 222 -9.85 -2.46 39.14
CA LYS A 222 -11.15 -3.14 39.14
C LYS A 222 -12.23 -2.17 39.57
N ALA A 223 -13.29 -2.02 38.77
CA ALA A 223 -14.43 -1.18 39.12
C ALA A 223 -15.74 -1.71 38.51
N PRO A 224 -16.92 -1.22 38.94
CA PRO A 224 -18.20 -1.65 38.37
C PRO A 224 -18.36 -1.21 36.91
N ALA A 225 -17.90 0.00 36.58
CA ALA A 225 -17.97 0.56 35.23
C ALA A 225 -16.61 0.56 34.53
N GLN A 226 -16.64 0.53 33.20
CA GLN A 226 -15.44 0.40 32.37
C GLN A 226 -14.54 1.64 32.47
N LYS A 227 -15.12 2.84 32.39
CA LYS A 227 -14.38 4.11 32.48
C LYS A 227 -13.70 4.28 33.83
N THR A 228 -14.38 3.92 34.91
CA THR A 228 -13.81 3.97 36.27
C THR A 228 -12.71 2.94 36.47
N ALA A 229 -12.85 1.73 35.93
CA ALA A 229 -11.80 0.70 35.99
C ALA A 229 -10.55 1.14 35.21
N MET A 230 -10.77 1.83 34.08
CA MET A 230 -9.69 2.40 33.28
C MET A 230 -8.95 3.49 34.04
N LYS A 231 -9.67 4.50 34.56
CA LYS A 231 -9.08 5.61 35.32
C LYS A 231 -8.26 5.11 36.51
N THR A 232 -8.81 4.19 37.29
CA THR A 232 -8.10 3.59 38.44
C THR A 232 -6.86 2.80 38.02
N ALA A 233 -6.91 2.04 36.92
CA ALA A 233 -5.75 1.32 36.42
C ALA A 233 -4.66 2.27 35.90
N LYS A 234 -5.06 3.30 35.13
CA LYS A 234 -4.20 4.30 34.52
C LYS A 234 -3.42 5.10 35.57
N ASN A 235 -4.12 5.71 36.52
CA ASN A 235 -3.49 6.56 37.52
C ASN A 235 -2.61 5.74 38.48
N ARG A 236 -2.99 4.49 38.77
CA ARG A 236 -2.16 3.56 39.56
C ARG A 236 -0.90 3.12 38.82
N ALA A 237 -0.93 3.05 37.48
CA ALA A 237 0.26 2.75 36.69
C ALA A 237 1.24 3.93 36.69
N GLY A 238 0.74 5.16 36.60
CA GLY A 238 1.55 6.38 36.72
C GLY A 238 2.25 6.54 38.09
N GLN A 239 1.68 5.99 39.16
CA GLN A 239 2.31 5.95 40.48
C GLN A 239 3.39 4.86 40.65
N ARG A 240 3.49 3.93 39.70
CA ARG A 240 4.37 2.74 39.78
C ARG A 240 5.30 2.65 38.59
N LEU A 241 5.90 3.78 38.25
CA LEU A 241 6.87 3.87 37.17
C LEU A 241 8.20 3.26 37.60
N MET A 242 8.83 2.58 36.65
CA MET A 242 10.13 1.95 36.82
C MET A 242 11.01 2.39 35.66
N TYR A 243 12.26 2.69 35.95
CA TYR A 243 13.27 3.00 34.94
C TYR A 243 13.89 1.71 34.42
N ILE A 244 13.90 1.56 33.10
CA ILE A 244 14.43 0.39 32.39
C ILE A 244 15.63 0.84 31.54
N PRO A 245 16.82 0.29 31.81
CA PRO A 245 18.01 0.60 31.02
C PRO A 245 17.88 0.01 29.60
N ARG A 246 18.35 0.76 28.60
CA ARG A 246 18.29 0.37 27.18
C ARG A 246 19.68 0.48 26.57
N TYR A 247 20.09 -0.54 25.80
CA TYR A 247 21.30 -0.45 25.00
C TYR A 247 21.05 0.41 23.77
N LYS A 248 21.84 1.49 23.62
CA LYS A 248 21.77 2.43 22.49
C LYS A 248 20.33 2.88 22.19
N GLU A 249 19.53 3.04 23.25
CA GLU A 249 18.13 3.47 23.21
C GLU A 249 17.17 2.64 22.32
N HIS A 250 17.56 1.43 21.88
CA HIS A 250 16.74 0.63 20.96
C HIS A 250 16.44 -0.79 21.44
N THR A 251 17.31 -1.42 22.23
CA THR A 251 17.15 -2.84 22.66
C THR A 251 17.47 -3.01 24.15
N VAL A 252 17.22 -4.20 24.67
CA VAL A 252 17.66 -4.67 25.99
C VAL A 252 19.19 -4.78 26.09
N LEU A 253 19.74 -4.70 27.30
CA LEU A 253 21.19 -4.79 27.52
C LEU A 253 21.75 -6.17 27.12
N HIS A 254 21.06 -7.24 27.44
CA HIS A 254 21.52 -8.59 27.10
C HIS A 254 20.36 -9.57 26.99
N ASP A 255 20.66 -10.75 26.47
CA ASP A 255 19.75 -11.89 26.45
C ASP A 255 19.48 -12.34 27.89
N PHE A 256 18.21 -12.47 28.29
CA PHE A 256 17.88 -12.89 29.65
C PHE A 256 16.72 -13.87 29.71
N PHE A 257 16.75 -14.71 30.74
CA PHE A 257 15.71 -15.67 31.05
C PHE A 257 14.99 -15.21 32.29
N THR A 258 13.66 -15.20 32.23
CA THR A 258 12.84 -14.96 33.43
C THR A 258 11.69 -15.92 33.51
N GLN A 259 11.25 -16.14 34.74
CA GLN A 259 10.11 -16.97 35.04
C GLN A 259 9.26 -16.29 36.09
N PHE A 260 7.95 -16.25 35.85
CA PHE A 260 6.98 -15.81 36.84
C PHE A 260 5.83 -16.82 36.88
N GLY A 261 5.73 -17.56 37.98
CA GLY A 261 4.91 -18.78 38.04
C GLY A 261 5.37 -19.80 36.99
N ASP A 262 4.43 -20.35 36.23
CA ASP A 262 4.72 -21.31 35.15
C ASP A 262 5.02 -20.65 33.80
N THR A 263 4.97 -19.32 33.72
CA THR A 263 5.29 -18.57 32.51
C THR A 263 6.79 -18.37 32.42
N LYS A 264 7.41 -19.00 31.41
CA LYS A 264 8.84 -18.87 31.09
C LYS A 264 9.00 -17.87 29.94
N LEU A 265 9.94 -16.95 30.07
CA LEU A 265 10.20 -15.91 29.09
C LEU A 265 11.69 -15.92 28.73
N PHE A 266 11.96 -16.06 27.43
CA PHE A 266 13.29 -15.97 26.87
C PHE A 266 13.35 -14.72 26.00
N VAL A 267 14.16 -13.75 26.41
CA VAL A 267 14.37 -12.51 25.68
C VAL A 267 15.76 -12.51 25.07
N LYS A 268 15.83 -12.10 23.81
CA LYS A 268 17.08 -11.94 23.07
C LYS A 268 17.23 -10.49 22.61
N LYS A 269 18.42 -9.93 22.84
CA LYS A 269 18.90 -8.68 22.27
C LYS A 269 19.00 -8.86 20.75
N MET A 270 18.55 -7.85 20.00
CA MET A 270 18.61 -7.85 18.54
C MET A 270 19.29 -6.58 18.02
N HIS A 271 19.82 -6.63 16.81
CA HIS A 271 20.43 -5.49 16.14
C HIS A 271 19.35 -4.48 15.71
N GLN A 272 19.80 -3.26 15.36
CA GLN A 272 18.92 -2.20 14.87
C GLN A 272 18.23 -2.62 13.57
N GLY A 273 16.94 -2.32 13.44
CA GLY A 273 16.15 -2.63 12.24
C GLY A 273 15.52 -4.03 12.24
N TYR A 274 15.74 -4.85 13.27
CA TYR A 274 15.07 -6.14 13.43
C TYR A 274 13.57 -5.99 13.75
N GLY A 275 13.23 -4.96 14.52
CA GLY A 275 11.88 -4.70 15.02
C GLY A 275 11.47 -5.59 16.20
N LEU A 276 10.18 -5.55 16.55
CA LEU A 276 9.64 -6.26 17.71
C LEU A 276 9.00 -7.59 17.31
N VAL A 277 9.75 -8.69 17.46
CA VAL A 277 9.25 -10.06 17.25
C VAL A 277 8.96 -10.70 18.60
N CYS A 278 7.79 -10.39 19.14
CA CYS A 278 7.38 -10.86 20.47
C CYS A 278 5.87 -11.01 20.60
N HIS A 279 5.41 -11.47 21.76
CA HIS A 279 3.98 -11.52 22.08
C HIS A 279 3.37 -10.10 22.05
N ARG A 280 2.15 -9.95 21.51
CA ARG A 280 1.46 -8.64 21.33
C ARG A 280 1.42 -7.74 22.58
N ALA A 281 1.34 -8.33 23.77
CA ALA A 281 1.37 -7.59 25.03
C ALA A 281 2.76 -7.07 25.39
N ILE A 282 3.81 -7.86 25.11
CA ILE A 282 5.21 -7.45 25.27
C ILE A 282 5.51 -6.33 24.29
N ARG A 283 5.00 -6.42 23.04
CA ARG A 283 5.12 -5.35 22.05
C ARG A 283 4.55 -4.01 22.55
N ALA A 284 3.33 -4.01 23.10
CA ALA A 284 2.74 -2.81 23.69
C ALA A 284 3.55 -2.27 24.90
N CYS A 285 4.15 -3.16 25.70
CA CYS A 285 5.06 -2.73 26.77
C CYS A 285 6.35 -2.14 26.20
N CYS A 286 6.92 -2.72 25.15
CA CYS A 286 8.13 -2.21 24.49
C CYS A 286 7.89 -0.83 23.88
N GLU A 287 6.72 -0.59 23.27
CA GLU A 287 6.31 0.73 22.80
C GLU A 287 6.22 1.74 23.97
N ALA A 288 5.66 1.34 25.12
CA ALA A 288 5.61 2.19 26.31
C ALA A 288 6.99 2.51 26.90
N ILE A 289 7.92 1.55 26.86
CA ILE A 289 9.29 1.69 27.37
C ILE A 289 10.18 2.43 26.36
N GLY A 290 9.92 2.29 25.06
CA GLY A 290 10.79 2.74 23.98
C GLY A 290 11.85 1.72 23.56
N ILE A 291 11.54 0.43 23.61
CA ILE A 291 12.36 -0.63 22.99
C ILE A 291 11.83 -0.85 21.58
N LYS A 292 12.72 -0.73 20.58
CA LYS A 292 12.41 -0.81 19.14
C LYS A 292 12.72 -2.20 18.58
N ASP A 293 13.80 -2.83 19.04
CA ASP A 293 14.28 -4.10 18.51
C ASP A 293 14.42 -5.13 19.62
N MET A 294 13.74 -6.26 19.49
CA MET A 294 13.82 -7.36 20.45
C MET A 294 13.14 -8.61 19.93
N HIS A 295 13.68 -9.78 20.26
CA HIS A 295 12.97 -11.05 20.11
C HIS A 295 12.60 -11.61 21.49
N ALA A 296 11.33 -11.95 21.71
CA ALA A 296 10.91 -12.58 22.96
C ALA A 296 9.97 -13.76 22.74
N LYS A 297 10.35 -14.91 23.32
CA LYS A 297 9.58 -16.14 23.29
C LYS A 297 8.98 -16.43 24.66
N VAL A 298 7.65 -16.58 24.69
CA VAL A 298 6.91 -17.04 25.86
C VAL A 298 6.68 -18.56 25.74
N GLU A 299 7.01 -19.29 26.80
CA GLU A 299 6.74 -20.71 26.97
C GLU A 299 5.92 -20.97 28.25
N GLY A 300 5.22 -22.10 28.29
CA GLY A 300 4.30 -22.44 29.38
C GLY A 300 2.99 -21.65 29.31
N THR A 301 2.53 -21.15 30.46
CA THR A 301 1.22 -20.50 30.60
C THR A 301 1.20 -19.11 29.96
N LYS A 302 0.19 -18.82 29.14
CA LYS A 302 0.07 -17.55 28.38
C LYS A 302 -0.83 -16.50 29.05
N SER A 303 -0.77 -16.41 30.38
CA SER A 303 -1.52 -15.40 31.14
C SER A 303 -0.87 -14.04 30.99
N LEU A 304 -1.60 -13.04 30.47
CA LEU A 304 -1.08 -11.69 30.23
C LEU A 304 -0.40 -11.05 31.46
N GLN A 305 -0.99 -11.25 32.64
CA GLN A 305 -0.45 -10.72 33.89
C GLN A 305 0.90 -11.36 34.26
N HIS A 306 1.04 -12.67 34.05
CA HIS A 306 2.28 -13.38 34.33
C HIS A 306 3.36 -13.04 33.31
N ILE A 307 3.00 -12.97 32.01
CA ILE A 307 3.92 -12.56 30.94
C ILE A 307 4.52 -11.19 31.24
N ILE A 308 3.69 -10.21 31.60
CA ILE A 308 4.15 -8.83 31.81
C ILE A 308 4.95 -8.73 33.10
N LYS A 309 4.54 -9.39 34.18
CA LYS A 309 5.36 -9.45 35.40
C LYS A 309 6.72 -10.09 35.16
N ALA A 310 6.78 -11.24 34.48
CA ALA A 310 8.04 -11.88 34.10
C ALA A 310 8.92 -10.93 33.28
N PHE A 311 8.32 -10.26 32.29
CA PHE A 311 9.04 -9.33 31.42
C PHE A 311 9.65 -8.16 32.21
N PHE A 312 8.87 -7.47 33.04
CA PHE A 312 9.39 -6.36 33.85
C PHE A 312 10.41 -6.82 34.91
N ILE A 313 10.22 -7.99 35.53
CA ILE A 313 11.23 -8.57 36.43
C ILE A 313 12.56 -8.76 35.68
N GLY A 314 12.51 -9.28 34.46
CA GLY A 314 13.71 -9.51 33.67
C GLY A 314 14.39 -8.24 33.19
N LEU A 315 13.61 -7.23 32.81
CA LEU A 315 14.14 -5.91 32.46
C LEU A 315 14.82 -5.22 33.65
N LEU A 316 14.26 -5.36 34.86
CA LEU A 316 14.83 -4.79 36.07
C LEU A 316 16.07 -5.54 36.57
N GLN A 317 16.16 -6.84 36.30
CA GLN A 317 17.32 -7.66 36.66
C GLN A 317 18.48 -7.52 35.67
N GLN A 318 18.36 -6.69 34.64
CA GLN A 318 19.46 -6.46 33.70
C GLN A 318 20.63 -5.79 34.41
N LYS A 319 21.79 -6.41 34.31
CA LYS A 319 23.07 -5.82 34.66
C LYS A 319 23.57 -4.94 33.52
N SER A 320 24.01 -3.72 33.85
CA SER A 320 24.75 -2.88 32.92
C SER A 320 26.07 -3.54 32.51
N TYR A 321 26.59 -3.20 31.34
CA TYR A 321 27.86 -3.75 30.88
C TYR A 321 29.03 -3.39 31.79
N GLN A 322 28.98 -2.20 32.39
CA GLN A 322 29.97 -1.78 33.37
C GLN A 322 29.91 -2.66 34.61
N GLN A 323 28.72 -2.88 35.17
CA GLN A 323 28.54 -3.79 36.31
C GLN A 323 29.02 -5.21 36.01
N LEU A 324 28.79 -5.71 34.79
CA LEU A 324 29.26 -7.03 34.36
C LEU A 324 30.80 -7.10 34.27
N ALA A 325 31.42 -6.08 33.69
CA ALA A 325 32.88 -5.98 33.60
C ALA A 325 33.51 -5.92 35.00
N ASP A 326 32.97 -5.10 35.90
CA ASP A 326 33.46 -4.94 37.27
C ASP A 326 33.28 -6.21 38.11
N GLU A 327 32.15 -6.91 37.99
CA GLU A 327 31.89 -8.17 38.70
C GLU A 327 32.88 -9.27 38.30
N LYS A 328 33.15 -9.39 36.99
CA LYS A 328 34.08 -10.39 36.44
C LYS A 328 35.52 -9.90 36.43
N ARG A 329 35.79 -8.62 36.66
CA ARG A 329 37.10 -7.98 36.53
C ARG A 329 37.78 -8.32 35.19
N LEU A 330 37.00 -8.34 34.12
CA LEU A 330 37.46 -8.62 32.74
C LEU A 330 36.84 -7.61 31.77
N HIS A 331 37.53 -7.35 30.65
CA HIS A 331 36.99 -6.52 29.58
C HIS A 331 35.80 -7.20 28.89
N LEU A 332 34.72 -6.45 28.68
CA LEU A 332 33.59 -6.91 27.88
C LEU A 332 33.78 -6.49 26.43
N VAL A 333 33.91 -7.47 25.53
CA VAL A 333 34.22 -7.24 24.11
C VAL A 333 33.02 -7.64 23.23
N GLU A 334 32.63 -6.75 22.31
CA GLU A 334 31.64 -7.00 21.27
C GLU A 334 32.32 -7.44 19.98
N PHE A 335 31.81 -8.52 19.38
CA PHE A 335 32.18 -8.95 18.04
C PHE A 335 30.98 -8.75 17.11
N LYS A 336 31.15 -7.98 16.03
CA LYS A 336 30.09 -7.73 15.03
C LYS A 336 30.52 -8.17 13.66
N SER A 337 29.66 -8.93 12.97
CA SER A 337 29.89 -9.33 11.58
C SER A 337 30.02 -8.15 10.62
N GLU A 338 29.29 -7.05 10.90
CA GLU A 338 29.33 -5.80 10.13
C GLU A 338 30.73 -5.16 10.13
N ASN A 339 31.44 -5.26 11.25
CA ASN A 339 32.80 -4.75 11.41
C ASN A 339 33.84 -5.84 11.11
N GLY A 340 33.45 -6.91 10.41
CA GLY A 340 34.31 -8.07 10.20
C GLY A 340 34.79 -8.68 11.51
N ASN A 341 33.90 -8.91 12.48
CA ASN A 341 34.22 -9.49 13.78
C ASN A 341 35.44 -8.84 14.49
N TYR A 342 35.69 -7.55 14.25
CA TYR A 342 36.74 -6.82 14.94
C TYR A 342 36.35 -6.64 16.42
N PRO A 343 37.25 -6.92 17.38
CA PRO A 343 36.95 -6.80 18.80
C PRO A 343 36.77 -5.34 19.22
N VAL A 344 35.57 -4.97 19.67
CA VAL A 344 35.28 -3.64 20.22
C VAL A 344 35.05 -3.76 21.73
N VAL A 345 35.88 -3.11 22.54
CA VAL A 345 35.69 -3.08 24.00
C VAL A 345 34.47 -2.19 24.31
N ILE A 346 33.44 -2.78 24.91
CA ILE A 346 32.22 -2.06 25.35
C ILE A 346 32.40 -1.45 26.73
N ALA A 347 33.00 -2.22 27.64
CA ALA A 347 33.19 -1.85 29.03
C ALA A 347 34.51 -2.44 29.56
N SER A 348 35.18 -1.66 30.39
CA SER A 348 36.44 -2.00 31.05
C SER A 348 36.28 -1.87 32.55
N PRO A 349 36.71 -2.88 33.33
CA PRO A 349 36.65 -2.78 34.78
C PRO A 349 37.74 -1.84 35.30
N SER A 350 37.58 -1.40 36.55
CA SER A 350 38.61 -0.59 37.22
C SER A 350 39.92 -1.36 37.44
N GLN A 351 39.84 -2.66 37.71
CA GLN A 351 40.99 -3.57 37.83
C GLN A 351 40.73 -4.83 37.00
N VAL A 352 41.71 -5.24 36.19
CA VAL A 352 41.60 -6.37 35.26
C VAL A 352 42.38 -7.57 35.83
N ARG A 353 41.74 -8.74 35.88
CA ARG A 353 42.39 -10.01 36.28
C ARG A 353 43.43 -10.45 35.25
N LYS A 354 44.50 -11.08 35.72
CA LYS A 354 45.45 -11.77 34.85
C LYS A 354 44.83 -13.09 34.32
N PRO A 355 45.28 -13.61 33.17
CA PRO A 355 44.80 -14.88 32.62
C PRO A 355 44.93 -16.06 33.59
N GLU A 356 45.95 -16.05 34.45
CA GLU A 356 46.23 -17.08 35.47
C GLU A 356 45.15 -17.16 36.56
N GLU A 357 44.44 -16.06 36.82
CA GLU A 357 43.40 -15.97 37.87
C GLU A 357 42.02 -16.44 37.37
N VAL A 358 41.89 -16.76 36.07
CA VAL A 358 40.64 -17.22 35.48
C VAL A 358 40.56 -18.74 35.55
N THR A 359 39.67 -19.24 36.41
CA THR A 359 39.47 -20.69 36.56
C THR A 359 38.79 -21.30 35.33
N SER A 360 39.17 -22.51 34.96
CA SER A 360 38.63 -23.22 33.78
C SER A 360 37.15 -23.60 33.90
N HIS A 361 36.62 -23.70 35.12
CA HIS A 361 35.22 -24.02 35.39
C HIS A 361 34.29 -22.79 35.40
N GLU A 362 34.84 -21.58 35.31
CA GLU A 362 34.06 -20.35 35.30
C GLU A 362 33.27 -20.18 33.99
N ILE A 363 31.98 -19.82 34.09
CA ILE A 363 31.19 -19.48 32.90
C ILE A 363 31.63 -18.12 32.38
N LEU A 364 32.37 -18.15 31.26
CA LEU A 364 32.82 -16.97 30.51
C LEU A 364 31.92 -16.64 29.32
N ASP A 365 31.12 -17.60 28.84
CA ASP A 365 30.12 -17.35 27.81
C ASP A 365 29.05 -16.41 28.36
N PHE A 366 29.05 -15.20 27.81
CA PHE A 366 28.15 -14.13 28.19
C PHE A 366 26.69 -14.57 28.15
N THR A 367 26.30 -15.35 27.13
CA THR A 367 24.90 -15.76 26.96
C THR A 367 24.45 -16.76 28.03
N GLN A 368 25.31 -17.71 28.38
CA GLN A 368 25.01 -18.72 29.40
C GLN A 368 24.96 -18.12 30.80
N TYR A 369 25.88 -17.19 31.10
CA TYR A 369 25.93 -16.51 32.38
C TYR A 369 24.61 -15.77 32.66
N VAL A 370 24.12 -14.99 31.70
CA VAL A 370 22.89 -14.20 31.89
C VAL A 370 21.62 -15.05 31.89
N PHE A 371 21.61 -16.18 31.17
CA PHE A 371 20.49 -17.13 31.25
C PHE A 371 20.48 -18.00 32.51
N GLY A 372 21.44 -17.81 33.44
CA GLY A 372 21.54 -18.62 34.66
C GLY A 372 21.75 -20.11 34.35
N GLY A 373 22.61 -20.40 33.36
CA GLY A 373 22.90 -21.77 32.92
C GLY A 373 21.82 -22.42 32.06
N LYS A 374 20.74 -21.72 31.71
CA LYS A 374 19.71 -22.24 30.80
C LYS A 374 20.11 -22.04 29.35
N VAL A 375 20.14 -23.13 28.59
CA VAL A 375 20.39 -23.09 27.15
C VAL A 375 19.07 -23.14 26.39
N ILE A 376 18.82 -22.15 25.53
CA ILE A 376 17.68 -22.19 24.61
C ILE A 376 17.99 -23.23 23.53
N LEU A 377 17.23 -24.32 23.51
CA LEU A 377 17.35 -25.33 22.46
C LEU A 377 17.07 -24.70 21.09
N GLN A 378 18.14 -24.44 20.33
CA GLN A 378 18.03 -24.00 18.95
C GLN A 378 17.65 -25.20 18.09
N LYS A 379 16.42 -25.21 17.55
CA LYS A 379 16.05 -26.23 16.57
C LYS A 379 16.95 -26.09 15.35
N LYS A 380 17.65 -27.16 14.98
CA LYS A 380 18.41 -27.21 13.72
C LYS A 380 17.44 -26.87 12.59
N LYS A 381 17.77 -25.85 11.80
CA LYS A 381 16.96 -25.49 10.62
C LYS A 381 16.89 -26.72 9.72
N SER A 382 15.70 -27.03 9.20
CA SER A 382 15.56 -28.08 8.21
C SER A 382 16.46 -27.76 7.02
N ALA A 383 17.18 -28.76 6.53
CA ALA A 383 17.97 -28.58 5.32
C ALA A 383 17.04 -28.16 4.18
N PRO A 384 17.36 -27.11 3.42
CA PRO A 384 16.60 -26.73 2.24
C PRO A 384 16.49 -27.90 1.25
N PHE A 385 15.40 -27.97 0.48
CA PHE A 385 15.18 -29.11 -0.44
C PHE A 385 16.36 -29.34 -1.41
N TYR A 386 17.01 -28.26 -1.86
CA TYR A 386 18.08 -28.30 -2.83
C TYR A 386 19.37 -28.91 -2.30
N THR A 387 19.55 -29.08 -0.99
CA THR A 387 20.78 -29.69 -0.46
C THR A 387 20.95 -31.15 -0.86
N ARG A 388 19.86 -31.80 -1.32
CA ARG A 388 19.85 -33.17 -1.84
C ARG A 388 20.21 -33.25 -3.33
N LEU A 389 20.21 -32.12 -4.06
CA LEU A 389 20.46 -32.10 -5.50
C LEU A 389 21.97 -32.23 -5.80
N PRO A 390 22.37 -32.88 -6.91
CA PRO A 390 23.77 -32.94 -7.34
C PRO A 390 24.41 -31.56 -7.53
N SER A 391 23.64 -30.57 -8.02
CA SER A 391 24.10 -29.18 -8.20
C SER A 391 24.58 -28.53 -6.91
N TRP A 392 23.99 -28.89 -5.76
CA TRP A 392 24.43 -28.41 -4.46
C TRP A 392 25.79 -28.98 -4.07
N LYS A 393 26.07 -30.25 -4.37
CA LYS A 393 27.41 -30.85 -4.16
C LYS A 393 28.45 -30.15 -5.03
N THR A 394 28.13 -29.87 -6.30
CA THR A 394 29.01 -29.09 -7.19
C THR A 394 29.27 -27.69 -6.65
N ARG A 395 28.25 -27.03 -6.09
CA ARG A 395 28.40 -25.72 -5.42
C ARG A 395 29.31 -25.81 -4.19
N LEU A 396 29.17 -26.83 -3.35
CA LEU A 396 30.03 -27.04 -2.18
C LEU A 396 31.50 -27.21 -2.60
N LEU A 397 31.77 -28.05 -3.61
CA LEU A 397 33.10 -28.21 -4.22
C LEU A 397 33.68 -26.89 -4.73
N LYS A 398 32.86 -26.05 -5.37
CA LYS A 398 33.30 -24.70 -5.81
C LYS A 398 33.63 -23.79 -4.63
N LEU A 399 32.87 -23.87 -3.53
CA LEU A 399 33.08 -23.08 -2.32
C LEU A 399 34.31 -23.53 -1.50
N GLU A 400 34.74 -24.80 -1.61
CA GLU A 400 35.92 -25.30 -0.90
C GLU A 400 37.19 -24.49 -1.22
N ARG A 401 37.34 -24.01 -2.46
CA ARG A 401 38.48 -23.15 -2.86
C ARG A 401 38.57 -21.85 -2.06
N THR A 402 37.45 -21.34 -1.57
CA THR A 402 37.35 -20.08 -0.80
C THR A 402 37.15 -20.31 0.69
N ARG A 403 37.28 -21.56 1.15
CA ARG A 403 37.03 -21.93 2.55
C ARG A 403 38.03 -21.22 3.46
N HIS A 404 37.53 -20.66 4.56
CA HIS A 404 38.30 -19.89 5.56
C HIS A 404 38.94 -18.58 5.05
N PHE A 405 38.71 -18.13 3.81
CA PHE A 405 39.30 -16.88 3.32
C PHE A 405 38.93 -15.69 4.22
N ASP A 406 37.68 -15.62 4.67
CA ASP A 406 37.24 -14.59 5.61
C ASP A 406 37.96 -14.72 6.97
N GLU A 407 38.06 -15.92 7.54
CA GLU A 407 38.79 -16.13 8.81
C GLU A 407 40.27 -15.73 8.70
N THR A 408 40.94 -16.08 7.59
CA THR A 408 42.32 -15.67 7.33
C THR A 408 42.42 -14.16 7.21
N ARG A 409 41.51 -13.54 6.47
CA ARG A 409 41.41 -12.08 6.35
C ARG A 409 41.24 -11.40 7.71
N LEU A 410 40.40 -11.96 8.58
CA LEU A 410 40.19 -11.45 9.93
C LEU A 410 41.46 -11.56 10.78
N LYS A 411 42.14 -12.71 10.75
CA LYS A 411 43.42 -12.90 11.44
C LYS A 411 44.47 -11.89 10.97
N LEU A 412 44.64 -11.74 9.66
CA LEU A 412 45.59 -10.79 9.07
C LEU A 412 45.24 -9.34 9.46
N THR A 413 43.96 -8.97 9.46
CA THR A 413 43.54 -7.62 9.86
C THR A 413 43.75 -7.38 11.36
N ALA A 414 43.56 -8.40 12.20
CA ALA A 414 43.79 -8.32 13.64
C ALA A 414 45.30 -8.21 13.99
N GLU A 415 46.15 -8.95 13.29
CA GLU A 415 47.61 -8.95 13.51
C GLU A 415 48.27 -7.66 12.98
N TYR A 416 47.92 -7.23 11.77
CA TYR A 416 48.63 -6.15 11.07
C TYR A 416 47.84 -4.82 11.00
N GLY A 417 46.61 -4.77 11.53
CA GLY A 417 45.72 -3.60 11.44
C GLY A 417 45.14 -3.33 10.04
N ALA A 418 45.54 -4.10 9.02
CA ALA A 418 45.08 -4.00 7.64
C ALA A 418 45.15 -5.38 6.94
N LEU A 419 44.48 -5.53 5.80
CA LEU A 419 44.52 -6.75 4.99
C LEU A 419 45.88 -6.86 4.28
N ASN A 420 46.89 -7.29 5.02
CA ASN A 420 48.25 -7.48 4.55
C ASN A 420 48.54 -8.97 4.38
N SER A 421 49.34 -9.33 3.37
CA SER A 421 49.92 -10.68 3.30
C SER A 421 50.88 -10.88 4.46
N PHE A 422 51.07 -12.11 4.92
CA PHE A 422 52.15 -12.44 5.87
C PHE A 422 53.55 -12.12 5.30
N LEU A 423 53.67 -12.00 3.97
CA LEU A 423 54.90 -11.63 3.27
C LEU A 423 55.16 -10.12 3.25
N THR A 424 54.21 -9.29 3.68
CA THR A 424 54.31 -7.81 3.53
C THR A 424 55.42 -7.22 4.40
N GLU A 425 55.79 -7.88 5.51
CA GLU A 425 56.96 -7.50 6.32
C GLU A 425 58.28 -7.68 5.55
N LYS A 426 58.35 -8.70 4.70
CA LYS A 426 59.53 -9.00 3.87
C LYS A 426 59.52 -8.25 2.53
N TYR A 427 58.34 -7.98 1.98
CA TYR A 427 58.13 -7.36 0.66
C TYR A 427 57.05 -6.25 0.73
N PRO A 428 57.43 -5.00 1.03
CA PRO A 428 56.49 -3.87 1.20
C PRO A 428 55.67 -3.56 -0.05
N GLU A 429 56.20 -3.85 -1.23
CA GLU A 429 55.55 -3.68 -2.54
C GLU A 429 54.34 -4.61 -2.74
N ALA A 430 54.23 -5.69 -1.96
CA ALA A 430 53.12 -6.66 -2.05
C ALA A 430 51.80 -6.14 -1.41
N LYS A 431 51.73 -4.87 -0.98
CA LYS A 431 50.50 -4.25 -0.50
C LYS A 431 49.42 -4.24 -1.59
N LEU A 432 48.27 -4.84 -1.29
CA LEU A 432 47.10 -4.82 -2.15
C LEU A 432 46.61 -3.38 -2.33
N ARG A 433 46.71 -2.87 -3.57
CA ARG A 433 46.12 -1.58 -3.94
C ARG A 433 44.58 -1.69 -3.91
N PRO A 434 43.85 -0.65 -3.48
CA PRO A 434 42.39 -0.68 -3.49
C PRO A 434 41.88 -0.91 -4.92
N LYS A 435 41.00 -1.91 -5.10
CA LYS A 435 40.39 -2.20 -6.41
C LYS A 435 39.61 -0.97 -6.88
N ARG A 436 39.94 -0.47 -8.08
CA ARG A 436 39.11 0.52 -8.78
C ARG A 436 37.74 -0.10 -9.04
N LYS A 437 36.65 0.64 -8.77
CA LYS A 437 35.29 0.22 -9.16
C LYS A 437 35.25 0.07 -10.69
N PRO A 438 34.67 -1.01 -11.24
CA PRO A 438 34.54 -1.15 -12.69
C PRO A 438 33.61 -0.04 -13.22
N LYS A 439 33.98 0.56 -14.36
CA LYS A 439 33.07 1.42 -15.13
C LYS A 439 31.91 0.55 -15.65
N PRO A 440 30.67 1.08 -15.78
CA PRO A 440 29.57 0.29 -16.32
C PRO A 440 29.88 -0.14 -17.76
N LEU A 441 29.72 -1.42 -18.06
CA LEU A 441 29.92 -2.03 -19.38
C LEU A 441 28.76 -1.67 -20.31
N ILE A 442 28.72 -0.44 -20.83
CA ILE A 442 27.66 0.05 -21.74
C ILE A 442 27.45 -0.90 -22.94
N HIS A 443 28.52 -1.51 -23.43
CA HIS A 443 28.46 -2.49 -24.52
C HIS A 443 27.65 -3.76 -24.18
N ASP A 444 27.79 -4.31 -22.97
CA ASP A 444 27.02 -5.49 -22.53
C ASP A 444 25.50 -5.18 -22.48
N TRP A 445 25.13 -3.94 -22.13
CA TRP A 445 23.74 -3.50 -22.12
C TRP A 445 23.17 -3.38 -23.54
N VAL A 446 23.94 -2.85 -24.48
CA VAL A 446 23.57 -2.76 -25.89
C VAL A 446 23.39 -4.16 -26.49
N GLU A 447 24.34 -5.08 -26.27
CA GLU A 447 24.24 -6.46 -26.78
C GLU A 447 22.98 -7.16 -26.23
N HIS A 448 22.69 -6.98 -24.94
CA HIS A 448 21.50 -7.54 -24.33
C HIS A 448 20.21 -6.96 -24.93
N LEU A 449 20.16 -5.64 -25.17
CA LEU A 449 19.03 -4.98 -25.85
C LEU A 449 18.81 -5.53 -27.25
N GLN A 450 19.88 -5.68 -28.03
CA GLN A 450 19.82 -6.25 -29.38
C GLN A 450 19.26 -7.67 -29.38
N GLN A 451 19.65 -8.50 -28.41
CA GLN A 451 19.10 -9.86 -28.26
C GLN A 451 17.60 -9.84 -27.94
N ILE A 452 17.15 -8.90 -27.10
CA ILE A 452 15.73 -8.74 -26.75
C ILE A 452 14.91 -8.30 -27.95
N VAL A 453 15.39 -7.32 -28.72
CA VAL A 453 14.70 -6.83 -29.92
C VAL A 453 14.61 -7.92 -30.97
N LYS A 454 15.71 -8.64 -31.27
CA LYS A 454 15.70 -9.78 -32.20
C LYS A 454 14.70 -10.86 -31.78
N LYS A 455 14.60 -11.14 -30.47
CA LYS A 455 13.62 -12.10 -29.95
C LYS A 455 12.17 -11.60 -30.14
N GLN A 456 11.91 -10.31 -29.93
CA GLN A 456 10.58 -9.73 -30.15
C GLN A 456 10.20 -9.75 -31.64
N GLU A 457 11.12 -9.41 -32.53
CA GLU A 457 10.94 -9.51 -33.98
C GLU A 457 10.60 -10.95 -34.39
N GLN A 458 11.34 -11.95 -33.91
CA GLN A 458 11.07 -13.37 -34.17
C GLN A 458 9.70 -13.83 -33.64
N GLU A 459 9.31 -13.41 -32.43
CA GLU A 459 7.99 -13.71 -31.85
C GLU A 459 6.85 -13.09 -32.68
N GLN A 460 7.05 -11.91 -33.29
CA GLN A 460 6.04 -11.29 -34.16
C GLN A 460 5.99 -11.94 -35.55
N MET A 461 7.14 -12.25 -36.13
CA MET A 461 7.25 -12.92 -37.43
C MET A 461 6.59 -14.31 -37.43
N ALA A 462 6.71 -15.06 -36.33
CA ALA A 462 6.04 -16.35 -36.18
C ALA A 462 4.50 -16.26 -36.14
N ASN A 463 3.95 -15.08 -35.80
CA ASN A 463 2.50 -14.83 -35.77
C ASN A 463 1.97 -14.18 -37.06
N ALA A 464 2.84 -13.76 -37.97
CA ALA A 464 2.48 -13.00 -39.18
C ALA A 464 2.03 -13.89 -40.37
N THR A 465 2.19 -15.21 -40.28
CA THR A 465 1.97 -16.13 -41.42
C THR A 465 0.50 -16.40 -41.76
N ASP A 466 -0.43 -16.16 -40.83
CA ASP A 466 -1.86 -16.47 -41.03
C ASP A 466 -2.76 -15.24 -41.19
N PHE A 467 -2.38 -14.09 -40.62
CA PHE A 467 -3.12 -12.83 -40.66
C PHE A 467 -2.24 -11.67 -40.18
N ALA A 468 -1.91 -10.71 -41.05
CA ALA A 468 -1.20 -9.51 -40.64
C ALA A 468 -2.16 -8.60 -39.85
N MET A 469 -2.03 -8.56 -38.52
CA MET A 469 -2.84 -7.64 -37.71
C MET A 469 -2.53 -6.19 -38.07
N PRO A 470 -3.54 -5.34 -38.33
CA PRO A 470 -3.34 -3.91 -38.57
C PRO A 470 -2.89 -3.14 -37.32
N PHE A 471 -2.94 -3.76 -36.14
CA PHE A 471 -2.69 -3.14 -34.83
C PHE A 471 -1.22 -3.22 -34.39
N VAL A 472 -0.27 -2.96 -35.28
CA VAL A 472 1.08 -2.57 -34.84
C VAL A 472 1.08 -1.04 -34.75
N GLY A 473 0.62 -0.55 -33.59
CA GLY A 473 0.43 0.86 -33.31
C GLY A 473 -0.82 1.11 -32.47
N ILE A 474 -0.65 1.68 -31.27
CA ILE A 474 -1.76 2.18 -30.47
C ILE A 474 -2.47 3.29 -31.27
N PRO A 475 -3.82 3.31 -31.33
CA PRO A 475 -4.54 4.38 -32.00
C PRO A 475 -4.12 5.75 -31.48
N VAL A 476 -3.92 6.71 -32.38
CA VAL A 476 -3.49 8.08 -32.02
C VAL A 476 -4.42 8.71 -30.99
N SER A 477 -5.72 8.38 -31.02
CA SER A 477 -6.70 8.81 -30.02
C SER A 477 -6.37 8.31 -28.61
N THR A 478 -5.92 7.06 -28.49
CA THR A 478 -5.52 6.44 -27.23
C THR A 478 -4.19 7.02 -26.73
N VAL A 479 -3.23 7.26 -27.63
CA VAL A 479 -1.97 7.95 -27.28
C VAL A 479 -2.24 9.36 -26.73
N LYS A 480 -3.11 10.13 -27.41
CA LYS A 480 -3.53 11.46 -26.94
C LYS A 480 -4.21 11.40 -25.56
N ALA A 481 -5.05 10.39 -25.33
CA ALA A 481 -5.68 10.20 -24.03
C ALA A 481 -4.63 9.85 -22.96
N ALA A 482 -3.69 8.96 -23.25
CA ALA A 482 -2.60 8.59 -22.35
C ALA A 482 -1.71 9.78 -21.99
N PHE A 483 -1.39 10.64 -22.96
CA PHE A 483 -0.58 11.85 -22.73
C PHE A 483 -1.31 12.84 -21.81
N LYS A 484 -2.60 13.09 -22.05
CA LYS A 484 -3.41 13.95 -21.16
C LYS A 484 -3.55 13.38 -19.75
N ILE A 485 -3.65 12.06 -19.61
CA ILE A 485 -3.70 11.39 -18.30
C ILE A 485 -2.37 11.56 -17.57
N ALA A 486 -1.25 11.36 -18.26
CA ALA A 486 0.09 11.53 -17.69
C ALA A 486 0.34 12.97 -17.25
N GLU A 487 -0.07 13.95 -18.05
CA GLU A 487 0.00 15.38 -17.73
C GLU A 487 -0.87 15.73 -16.51
N TYR A 488 -2.12 15.28 -16.47
CA TYR A 488 -3.04 15.51 -15.34
C TYR A 488 -2.54 14.89 -14.02
N LEU A 489 -1.81 13.77 -14.11
CA LEU A 489 -1.26 13.06 -12.97
C LEU A 489 0.19 13.49 -12.61
N GLU A 490 0.78 14.42 -13.36
CA GLU A 490 2.17 14.85 -13.19
C GLU A 490 3.16 13.66 -13.17
N LEU A 491 2.94 12.68 -14.05
CA LEU A 491 3.77 11.46 -14.12
C LEU A 491 5.08 11.71 -14.90
N GLU A 492 6.13 11.02 -14.49
CA GLU A 492 7.42 11.02 -15.19
C GLU A 492 7.29 10.46 -16.64
N PRO A 493 8.04 10.98 -17.62
CA PRO A 493 8.02 10.49 -19.01
C PRO A 493 8.30 8.98 -19.13
N THR A 494 9.15 8.42 -18.27
CA THR A 494 9.44 6.98 -18.23
C THR A 494 8.16 6.15 -17.99
N VAL A 495 7.36 6.54 -17.00
CA VAL A 495 6.07 5.91 -16.65
C VAL A 495 5.07 6.06 -17.80
N LYS A 496 5.03 7.24 -18.44
CA LYS A 496 4.16 7.53 -19.61
C LYS A 496 4.41 6.52 -20.74
N TYR A 497 5.65 6.36 -21.19
CA TYR A 497 5.97 5.43 -22.30
C TYR A 497 5.84 3.96 -21.88
N MET A 498 6.17 3.63 -20.64
CA MET A 498 6.01 2.27 -20.11
C MET A 498 4.54 1.83 -20.11
N ALA A 499 3.63 2.71 -19.68
CA ALA A 499 2.19 2.44 -19.68
C ALA A 499 1.65 2.23 -21.10
N ILE A 500 2.10 3.04 -22.06
CA ILE A 500 1.75 2.94 -23.47
C ILE A 500 2.24 1.62 -24.05
N GLN A 501 3.51 1.26 -23.89
CA GLN A 501 4.03 -0.02 -24.39
C GLN A 501 3.37 -1.24 -23.75
N LEU A 502 3.08 -1.17 -22.45
CA LEU A 502 2.37 -2.24 -21.75
C LEU A 502 0.96 -2.41 -22.30
N TYR A 503 0.26 -1.30 -22.57
CA TYR A 503 -1.07 -1.31 -23.18
C TYR A 503 -1.05 -1.91 -24.59
N ASP A 504 -0.05 -1.59 -25.42
CA ASP A 504 0.09 -2.13 -26.77
C ASP A 504 0.25 -3.67 -26.75
N ARG A 505 1.18 -4.16 -25.92
CA ARG A 505 1.42 -5.59 -25.73
C ARG A 505 0.18 -6.31 -25.19
N PHE A 506 -0.50 -5.68 -24.23
CA PHE A 506 -1.74 -6.19 -23.67
C PHE A 506 -2.82 -6.32 -24.75
N MET A 507 -3.08 -5.25 -25.51
CA MET A 507 -4.13 -5.23 -26.52
C MET A 507 -3.86 -6.23 -27.65
N CYS A 508 -2.61 -6.35 -28.10
CA CYS A 508 -2.22 -7.36 -29.09
C CYS A 508 -2.53 -8.77 -28.62
N LYS A 509 -2.07 -9.16 -27.42
CA LYS A 509 -2.32 -10.51 -26.88
C LYS A 509 -3.79 -10.75 -26.57
N HIS A 510 -4.46 -9.76 -25.99
CA HIS A 510 -5.87 -9.85 -25.65
C HIS A 510 -6.75 -10.01 -26.89
N PHE A 511 -6.44 -9.30 -27.97
CA PHE A 511 -7.11 -9.46 -29.25
C PHE A 511 -6.91 -10.87 -29.80
N TRP A 512 -5.68 -11.39 -29.81
CA TRP A 512 -5.39 -12.75 -30.27
C TRP A 512 -6.11 -13.84 -29.45
N GLU A 513 -6.20 -13.66 -28.13
CA GLU A 513 -6.99 -14.56 -27.27
C GLU A 513 -8.47 -14.56 -27.69
N ILE A 514 -9.07 -13.38 -27.86
CA ILE A 514 -10.46 -13.25 -28.30
C ILE A 514 -10.65 -13.84 -29.71
N TYR A 515 -9.76 -13.51 -30.63
CA TYR A 515 -9.76 -13.99 -32.02
C TYR A 515 -9.74 -15.52 -32.07
N LYS A 516 -8.81 -16.15 -31.35
CA LYS A 516 -8.70 -17.63 -31.26
C LYS A 516 -9.96 -18.25 -30.67
N THR A 517 -10.62 -17.61 -29.71
CA THR A 517 -11.84 -18.15 -29.10
C THR A 517 -13.09 -18.04 -29.98
N GLU A 518 -13.22 -16.98 -30.78
CA GLU A 518 -14.48 -16.67 -31.50
C GLU A 518 -14.46 -17.13 -32.97
N ILE A 519 -13.32 -16.99 -33.67
CA ILE A 519 -13.26 -17.21 -35.13
C ILE A 519 -12.91 -18.65 -35.50
N VAL A 520 -12.16 -19.37 -34.66
CA VAL A 520 -11.90 -20.82 -34.85
C VAL A 520 -13.19 -21.64 -34.81
N ASN A 521 -14.26 -21.12 -34.20
CA ASN A 521 -15.53 -21.82 -34.05
C ASN A 521 -16.58 -21.49 -35.13
N THR A 522 -16.55 -20.30 -35.75
CA THR A 522 -17.46 -19.92 -36.87
C THR A 522 -16.93 -18.70 -37.63
N SER A 523 -16.72 -18.81 -38.96
CA SER A 523 -16.32 -17.70 -39.83
C SER A 523 -17.54 -16.98 -40.41
N SER A 524 -18.06 -15.98 -39.69
CA SER A 524 -19.18 -15.15 -40.16
C SER A 524 -18.91 -13.66 -39.90
N GLU A 525 -19.55 -12.77 -40.67
CA GLU A 525 -19.46 -11.32 -40.45
C GLU A 525 -19.93 -10.92 -39.03
N ALA A 526 -20.87 -11.69 -38.46
CA ALA A 526 -21.35 -11.52 -37.09
C ALA A 526 -20.32 -11.91 -36.01
N SER A 527 -19.41 -12.87 -36.28
CA SER A 527 -18.34 -13.21 -35.32
C SER A 527 -17.27 -12.13 -35.26
N TRP A 528 -16.97 -11.46 -36.39
CA TRP A 528 -16.07 -10.30 -36.42
C TRP A 528 -16.59 -9.13 -35.58
N LEU A 529 -17.89 -8.80 -35.69
CA LEU A 529 -18.48 -7.72 -34.90
C LEU A 529 -18.44 -8.01 -33.39
N LYS A 530 -18.56 -9.29 -33.00
CA LYS A 530 -18.38 -9.74 -31.60
C LYS A 530 -16.94 -9.58 -31.11
N VAL A 531 -15.95 -9.92 -31.93
CA VAL A 531 -14.53 -9.72 -31.61
C VAL A 531 -14.23 -8.23 -31.39
N CYS A 532 -14.71 -7.36 -32.28
CA CYS A 532 -14.54 -5.91 -32.15
C CYS A 532 -15.22 -5.34 -30.89
N ASN A 533 -16.44 -5.76 -30.58
CA ASN A 533 -17.14 -5.32 -29.37
C ASN A 533 -16.47 -5.83 -28.08
N LYS A 534 -16.01 -7.08 -28.05
CA LYS A 534 -15.30 -7.64 -26.89
C LYS A 534 -13.92 -7.01 -26.67
N SER A 535 -13.19 -6.71 -27.73
CA SER A 535 -11.88 -6.06 -27.67
C SER A 535 -11.98 -4.58 -27.25
N SER A 536 -13.03 -3.88 -27.69
CA SER A 536 -13.26 -2.47 -27.34
C SER A 536 -13.86 -2.28 -25.94
N ASN A 537 -14.51 -3.30 -25.38
CA ASN A 537 -15.02 -3.30 -24.02
C ASN A 537 -13.88 -3.11 -23.00
N GLN A 538 -14.05 -2.15 -22.08
CA GLN A 538 -13.11 -1.88 -20.97
C GLN A 538 -11.74 -1.30 -21.38
N THR A 539 -11.56 -0.81 -22.60
CA THR A 539 -10.30 -0.17 -23.07
C THR A 539 -9.80 0.94 -22.13
N LYS A 540 -10.69 1.84 -21.69
CA LYS A 540 -10.37 2.91 -20.72
C LYS A 540 -9.84 2.36 -19.39
N LEU A 541 -10.49 1.31 -18.86
CA LEU A 541 -10.10 0.64 -17.62
C LEU A 541 -8.76 -0.11 -17.76
N ASN A 542 -8.55 -0.75 -18.91
CA ASN A 542 -7.31 -1.46 -19.23
C ASN A 542 -6.13 -0.48 -19.32
N LEU A 543 -6.34 0.70 -19.95
CA LEU A 543 -5.34 1.76 -20.02
C LEU A 543 -4.96 2.27 -18.63
N MET A 544 -5.95 2.56 -17.77
CA MET A 544 -5.68 2.98 -16.38
C MET A 544 -4.96 1.90 -15.56
N SER A 545 -5.27 0.63 -15.81
CA SER A 545 -4.57 -0.50 -15.18
C SER A 545 -3.11 -0.59 -15.63
N CYS A 546 -2.79 -0.23 -16.88
CA CYS A 546 -1.41 -0.14 -17.37
C CYS A 546 -0.64 0.99 -16.67
N PHE A 547 -1.27 2.16 -16.44
CA PHE A 547 -0.68 3.24 -15.66
C PHE A 547 -0.41 2.83 -14.20
N GLN A 548 -1.33 2.10 -13.56
CA GLN A 548 -1.11 1.55 -12.22
C GLN A 548 0.12 0.66 -12.15
N LEU A 549 0.24 -0.23 -13.14
CA LEU A 549 1.33 -1.18 -13.22
C LEU A 549 2.66 -0.47 -13.49
N ALA A 550 2.69 0.51 -14.40
CA ALA A 550 3.88 1.31 -14.67
C ALA A 550 4.36 2.09 -13.44
N CYS A 551 3.45 2.76 -12.71
CA CYS A 551 3.80 3.49 -11.47
C CYS A 551 4.27 2.57 -10.34
N LYS A 552 3.92 1.28 -10.37
CA LYS A 552 4.42 0.31 -9.38
C LYS A 552 5.81 -0.22 -9.73
N MET A 553 6.19 -0.13 -11.00
CA MET A 553 7.47 -0.60 -11.51
C MET A 553 8.56 0.46 -11.38
N ASP A 554 8.19 1.73 -11.50
CA ASP A 554 9.09 2.84 -11.29
C ASP A 554 9.33 3.11 -9.79
N SER A 555 10.58 3.42 -9.43
CA SER A 555 10.98 3.68 -8.05
C SER A 555 10.72 5.11 -7.60
N HIS A 556 10.53 6.03 -8.54
CA HIS A 556 10.43 7.46 -8.28
C HIS A 556 8.98 7.96 -8.18
N SER A 557 8.04 7.29 -8.84
CA SER A 557 6.61 7.64 -8.81
C SER A 557 5.85 7.03 -7.62
N SER A 558 4.93 7.82 -7.06
CA SER A 558 4.00 7.32 -6.04
C SER A 558 2.97 6.38 -6.69
N ALA A 559 2.87 5.15 -6.19
CA ALA A 559 1.91 4.17 -6.71
C ALA A 559 0.46 4.72 -6.70
N LEU A 560 -0.20 4.70 -7.85
CA LEU A 560 -1.58 5.18 -8.01
C LEU A 560 -2.58 4.33 -7.22
N GLY A 561 -3.29 4.96 -6.29
CA GLY A 561 -4.31 4.32 -5.46
C GLY A 561 -5.62 4.06 -6.20
N ILE A 562 -6.36 3.03 -5.78
CA ILE A 562 -7.65 2.65 -6.39
C ILE A 562 -8.67 3.81 -6.36
N SER A 563 -8.66 4.64 -5.31
CA SER A 563 -9.53 5.82 -5.19
C SER A 563 -9.19 6.92 -6.22
N GLN A 564 -7.91 7.18 -6.45
CA GLN A 564 -7.46 8.17 -7.43
C GLN A 564 -7.91 7.76 -8.84
N ILE A 565 -7.85 6.47 -9.14
CA ILE A 565 -8.23 5.93 -10.45
C ILE A 565 -9.74 5.92 -10.65
N LEU A 566 -10.51 5.62 -9.61
CA LEU A 566 -11.97 5.76 -9.68
C LEU A 566 -12.36 7.19 -10.02
N ASN A 567 -11.72 8.19 -9.39
CA ASN A 567 -12.00 9.59 -9.69
C ASN A 567 -11.68 9.93 -11.16
N ILE A 568 -10.55 9.45 -11.68
CA ILE A 568 -10.14 9.69 -13.07
C ILE A 568 -11.05 8.96 -14.07
N LEU A 569 -11.42 7.71 -13.78
CA LEU A 569 -12.34 6.96 -14.63
C LEU A 569 -13.73 7.61 -14.68
N HIS A 570 -14.23 8.12 -13.56
CA HIS A 570 -15.48 8.89 -13.54
C HIS A 570 -15.38 10.24 -14.25
N LEU A 571 -14.18 10.82 -14.33
CA LEU A 571 -13.92 12.05 -15.08
C LEU A 571 -13.89 11.79 -16.60
N ILE A 572 -13.25 10.69 -17.03
CA ILE A 572 -13.11 10.29 -18.44
C ILE A 572 -14.40 9.67 -18.99
N ASP A 573 -15.14 8.95 -18.15
CA ASP A 573 -16.30 8.16 -18.57
C ASP A 573 -17.44 8.25 -17.56
N LYS A 574 -18.39 9.15 -17.85
CA LYS A 574 -19.55 9.40 -17.01
C LYS A 574 -20.66 8.36 -17.17
N GLU A 575 -20.61 7.54 -18.22
CA GLU A 575 -21.67 6.60 -18.57
C GLU A 575 -21.48 5.21 -17.92
N SER A 576 -20.24 4.86 -17.56
CA SER A 576 -19.90 3.55 -17.00
C SER A 576 -19.71 3.60 -15.48
N GLU A 577 -20.32 2.65 -14.77
CA GLU A 577 -20.09 2.46 -13.34
C GLU A 577 -18.84 1.61 -13.08
N TYR A 578 -17.79 2.23 -12.53
CA TYR A 578 -16.56 1.54 -12.15
C TYR A 578 -16.56 1.19 -10.66
N THR A 579 -16.20 -0.05 -10.32
CA THR A 579 -16.07 -0.50 -8.93
C THR A 579 -14.61 -0.79 -8.56
N PRO A 580 -14.22 -0.68 -7.26
CA PRO A 580 -12.89 -1.05 -6.81
C PRO A 580 -12.46 -2.48 -7.20
N SER A 581 -13.40 -3.43 -7.16
CA SER A 581 -13.15 -4.83 -7.53
C SER A 581 -12.89 -5.02 -9.02
N MET A 582 -13.52 -4.20 -9.88
CA MET A 582 -13.25 -4.20 -11.32
C MET A 582 -11.82 -3.74 -11.61
N ILE A 583 -11.34 -2.68 -10.95
CA ILE A 583 -9.97 -2.17 -11.11
C ILE A 583 -8.94 -3.23 -10.68
N SER A 584 -9.11 -3.84 -9.51
CA SER A 584 -8.18 -4.91 -9.08
C SER A 584 -8.25 -6.16 -9.98
N SER A 585 -9.37 -6.39 -10.66
CA SER A 585 -9.53 -7.53 -11.57
C SER A 585 -8.97 -7.22 -12.96
N SER A 586 -9.09 -5.99 -13.45
CA SER A 586 -8.45 -5.55 -14.69
C SER A 586 -6.94 -5.51 -14.54
N GLU A 587 -6.42 -5.02 -13.40
CA GLU A 587 -4.98 -5.00 -13.13
C GLU A 587 -4.37 -6.42 -13.18
N ARG A 588 -5.01 -7.38 -12.50
CA ARG A 588 -4.59 -8.80 -12.54
C ARG A 588 -4.73 -9.41 -13.93
N ARG A 589 -5.72 -8.98 -14.72
CA ARG A 589 -5.90 -9.45 -16.09
C ARG A 589 -4.75 -8.98 -16.97
N VAL A 590 -4.44 -7.68 -16.93
CA VAL A 590 -3.37 -7.07 -17.74
C VAL A 590 -2.03 -7.75 -17.48
N ILE A 591 -1.65 -7.93 -16.21
CA ILE A 591 -0.35 -8.55 -15.91
C ILE A 591 -0.31 -10.03 -16.30
N LYS A 592 -1.44 -10.75 -16.21
CA LYS A 592 -1.54 -12.17 -16.56
C LYS A 592 -1.46 -12.38 -18.07
N THR A 593 -2.16 -11.59 -18.87
CA THR A 593 -2.15 -11.73 -20.34
C THR A 593 -0.80 -11.36 -20.93
N VAL A 594 -0.03 -10.46 -20.30
CA VAL A 594 1.35 -10.15 -20.71
C VAL A 594 2.37 -11.17 -20.14
N ASP A 595 1.93 -12.31 -19.59
CA ASP A 595 2.77 -13.36 -19.00
C ASP A 595 3.71 -12.86 -17.89
N PHE A 596 3.28 -11.85 -17.12
CA PHE A 596 4.10 -11.18 -16.10
C PHE A 596 5.40 -10.55 -16.64
N LYS A 597 5.51 -10.33 -17.96
CA LYS A 597 6.67 -9.71 -18.61
C LYS A 597 6.47 -8.20 -18.79
N MET A 598 6.98 -7.40 -17.86
CA MET A 598 6.91 -5.94 -17.99
C MET A 598 7.85 -5.40 -19.07
N PRO A 599 7.47 -4.32 -19.80
CA PRO A 599 8.38 -3.62 -20.71
C PRO A 599 9.40 -2.82 -19.89
N LEU A 600 10.51 -3.46 -19.54
CA LEU A 600 11.63 -2.84 -18.81
C LEU A 600 12.51 -1.94 -19.68
N TYR A 601 12.32 -1.96 -20.99
CA TYR A 601 13.09 -1.19 -21.97
C TYR A 601 12.12 -0.32 -22.77
N THR A 602 11.89 0.87 -22.26
CA THR A 602 11.09 1.91 -22.90
C THR A 602 11.91 2.62 -23.99
N PRO A 603 11.28 3.30 -24.96
CA PRO A 603 12.03 4.01 -26.00
C PRO A 603 12.90 5.11 -25.40
N LEU A 604 12.47 5.73 -24.29
CA LEU A 604 13.27 6.70 -23.55
C LEU A 604 14.57 6.10 -22.98
N GLN A 605 14.49 4.93 -22.35
CA GLN A 605 15.69 4.23 -21.87
C GLN A 605 16.60 3.79 -23.03
N CYS A 606 16.02 3.39 -24.16
CA CYS A 606 16.79 3.11 -25.37
C CYS A 606 17.52 4.36 -25.88
N ILE A 607 16.86 5.52 -25.88
CA ILE A 607 17.47 6.82 -26.23
C ILE A 607 18.64 7.13 -25.27
N GLU A 608 18.44 7.01 -23.96
CA GLU A 608 19.50 7.26 -22.96
C GLU A 608 20.72 6.35 -23.17
N ILE A 609 20.49 5.07 -23.45
CA ILE A 609 21.56 4.09 -23.71
C ILE A 609 22.28 4.40 -25.03
N LEU A 610 21.55 4.78 -26.08
CA LEU A 610 22.14 5.17 -27.36
C LEU A 610 22.94 6.48 -27.25
N LEU A 611 22.44 7.47 -26.51
CA LEU A 611 23.16 8.71 -26.21
C LEU A 611 24.46 8.44 -25.41
N ALA A 612 24.39 7.54 -24.42
CA ALA A 612 25.56 7.12 -23.65
C ALA A 612 26.58 6.33 -24.50
N ALA A 613 26.12 5.47 -25.42
CA ALA A 613 26.98 4.67 -26.29
C ALA A 613 27.63 5.49 -27.43
N THR A 614 26.93 6.51 -27.91
CA THR A 614 27.44 7.42 -28.95
C THR A 614 28.35 8.50 -28.38
N GLY A 615 28.22 8.85 -27.09
CA GLY A 615 28.90 9.97 -26.45
C GLY A 615 28.13 11.29 -26.56
N LEU A 616 26.96 11.27 -27.19
CA LEU A 616 26.09 12.44 -27.39
C LEU A 616 25.31 12.82 -26.12
N GLY A 617 25.35 12.00 -25.06
CA GLY A 617 24.69 12.33 -23.79
C GLY A 617 25.33 13.48 -23.01
N GLU A 618 26.54 13.90 -23.36
CA GLU A 618 27.25 15.02 -22.70
C GLU A 618 26.82 16.39 -23.24
N THR A 619 26.08 16.45 -24.36
CA THR A 619 25.60 17.72 -24.92
C THR A 619 24.37 18.23 -24.15
N PRO A 620 24.32 19.55 -23.83
CA PRO A 620 23.19 20.13 -23.13
C PRO A 620 21.91 20.02 -23.98
N ASP A 621 20.77 19.80 -23.33
CA ASP A 621 19.42 19.72 -23.91
C ASP A 621 19.11 18.57 -24.89
N MET A 622 20.09 17.72 -25.22
CA MET A 622 19.89 16.58 -26.13
C MET A 622 18.81 15.60 -25.66
N VAL A 623 18.73 15.34 -24.36
CA VAL A 623 17.71 14.47 -23.77
C VAL A 623 16.32 15.10 -23.87
N ASN A 624 16.19 16.41 -23.63
CA ASN A 624 14.92 17.12 -23.66
C ASN A 624 14.35 17.17 -25.08
N VAL A 625 15.18 17.55 -26.06
CA VAL A 625 14.79 17.56 -27.48
C VAL A 625 14.41 16.16 -27.96
N SER A 626 15.13 15.13 -27.51
CA SER A 626 14.80 13.73 -27.83
C SER A 626 13.44 13.30 -27.25
N ILE A 627 13.08 13.77 -26.05
CA ILE A 627 11.75 13.51 -25.45
C ILE A 627 10.65 14.19 -26.26
N ASP A 628 10.82 15.45 -26.65
CA ASP A 628 9.84 16.20 -27.45
C ASP A 628 9.62 15.57 -28.83
N LEU A 629 10.71 15.15 -29.47
CA LEU A 629 10.66 14.44 -30.75
C LEU A 629 10.02 13.05 -30.62
N LEU A 630 10.27 12.36 -29.51
CA LEU A 630 9.61 11.08 -29.22
C LEU A 630 8.10 11.28 -29.00
N ASP A 631 7.68 12.34 -28.30
CA ASP A 631 6.26 12.69 -28.14
C ASP A 631 5.59 12.98 -29.48
N LEU A 632 6.25 13.73 -30.36
CA LEU A 632 5.79 13.98 -31.72
C LEU A 632 5.70 12.67 -32.53
N ALA A 633 6.69 11.78 -32.40
CA ALA A 633 6.70 10.50 -33.10
C ALA A 633 5.50 9.62 -32.73
N TYR A 634 5.15 9.57 -31.44
CA TYR A 634 3.97 8.85 -30.97
C TYR A 634 2.64 9.51 -31.40
N LEU A 635 2.55 10.84 -31.39
CA LEU A 635 1.35 11.57 -31.81
C LEU A 635 1.08 11.53 -33.32
N LYS A 636 2.14 11.35 -34.12
CA LYS A 636 2.09 11.34 -35.60
C LYS A 636 2.50 9.98 -36.19
N HIS A 637 2.41 8.92 -35.40
CA HIS A 637 2.82 7.56 -35.78
C HIS A 637 2.27 7.11 -37.14
N ASP A 638 0.97 7.31 -37.39
CA ASP A 638 0.32 6.93 -38.66
C ASP A 638 1.00 7.60 -39.86
N ARG A 639 1.29 8.91 -39.76
CA ARG A 639 1.89 9.69 -40.85
C ARG A 639 3.32 9.23 -41.15
N LEU A 640 4.10 8.93 -40.12
CA LEU A 640 5.48 8.46 -40.25
C LEU A 640 5.56 7.14 -41.00
N TYR A 641 4.79 6.15 -40.55
CA TYR A 641 4.85 4.82 -41.13
C TYR A 641 4.06 4.69 -42.44
N SER A 642 3.03 5.51 -42.69
CA SER A 642 2.42 5.60 -44.02
C SER A 642 3.40 6.13 -45.07
N HIS A 643 4.28 7.07 -44.71
CA HIS A 643 5.29 7.60 -45.62
C HIS A 643 6.41 6.59 -45.89
N LEU A 644 6.84 5.84 -44.86
CA LEU A 644 7.74 4.70 -45.05
C LEU A 644 7.11 3.60 -45.90
N HIS A 645 5.81 3.34 -45.74
CA HIS A 645 5.09 2.40 -46.59
C HIS A 645 5.12 2.83 -48.06
N LEU A 646 4.77 4.09 -48.34
CA LEU A 646 4.87 4.66 -49.69
C LEU A 646 6.29 4.57 -50.26
N TYR A 647 7.31 4.87 -49.44
CA TYR A 647 8.70 4.77 -49.84
C TYR A 647 9.07 3.37 -50.35
N TYR A 648 8.73 2.31 -49.59
CA TYR A 648 9.03 0.94 -50.04
C TYR A 648 8.17 0.51 -51.22
N THR A 649 6.90 0.92 -51.30
CA THR A 649 6.05 0.60 -52.48
C THR A 649 6.53 1.26 -53.77
N HIS A 650 7.26 2.38 -53.68
CA HIS A 650 7.83 3.05 -54.85
C HIS A 650 9.25 2.57 -55.21
N LYS A 651 9.99 1.97 -54.27
CA LYS A 651 11.41 1.60 -54.43
C LYS A 651 11.63 0.13 -54.80
N ASP A 652 10.78 -0.78 -54.32
CA ASP A 652 10.90 -2.22 -54.54
C ASP A 652 9.89 -2.72 -55.60
N VAL A 653 10.39 -3.39 -56.65
CA VAL A 653 9.59 -4.14 -57.66
C VAL A 653 9.11 -5.51 -57.08
N LEU A 654 9.11 -5.67 -55.76
CA LEU A 654 8.90 -6.94 -55.06
C LEU A 654 7.47 -7.07 -54.49
N ASN A 655 7.01 -8.31 -54.34
CA ASN A 655 5.68 -8.70 -53.86
C ASN A 655 5.22 -7.91 -52.61
N GLU A 656 3.95 -7.48 -52.58
CA GLU A 656 3.32 -6.70 -51.48
C GLU A 656 3.55 -7.32 -50.09
N GLU A 657 3.65 -8.65 -50.02
CA GLU A 657 3.90 -9.41 -48.79
C GLU A 657 5.29 -9.11 -48.17
N HIS A 658 6.33 -8.93 -48.98
CA HIS A 658 7.68 -8.67 -48.49
C HIS A 658 7.79 -7.25 -47.91
N VAL A 659 7.11 -6.29 -48.53
CA VAL A 659 7.02 -4.90 -48.03
C VAL A 659 6.28 -4.86 -46.69
N ALA A 660 5.18 -5.62 -46.56
CA ALA A 660 4.43 -5.72 -45.32
C ALA A 660 5.27 -6.31 -44.18
N ILE A 661 6.00 -7.40 -44.45
CA ILE A 661 6.88 -8.06 -43.48
C ILE A 661 8.00 -7.12 -42.99
N LYS A 662 8.66 -6.40 -43.92
CA LYS A 662 9.73 -5.45 -43.58
C LYS A 662 9.21 -4.29 -42.72
N LEU A 663 8.02 -3.76 -43.04
CA LEU A 663 7.39 -2.70 -42.25
C LEU A 663 6.97 -3.16 -40.86
N ILE A 664 6.48 -4.41 -40.72
CA ILE A 664 6.17 -5.00 -39.41
C ILE A 664 7.44 -5.08 -38.56
N SER A 665 8.55 -5.56 -39.14
CA SER A 665 9.85 -5.60 -38.48
C SER A 665 10.28 -4.21 -37.97
N LEU A 666 10.27 -3.20 -38.85
CA LEU A 666 10.65 -1.83 -38.50
C LEU A 666 9.72 -1.18 -37.46
N LYS A 667 8.42 -1.45 -37.49
CA LYS A 667 7.47 -0.95 -36.48
C LYS A 667 7.69 -1.60 -35.10
N SER A 668 8.08 -2.86 -35.08
CA SER A 668 8.31 -3.61 -33.85
C SER A 668 9.64 -3.27 -33.17
N ASN A 669 10.60 -2.74 -33.93
CA ASN A 669 11.94 -2.43 -33.46
C ASN A 669 11.98 -1.07 -32.73
N ILE A 670 12.01 -1.12 -31.39
CA ILE A 670 12.07 0.09 -30.54
C ILE A 670 13.43 0.81 -30.68
N LEU A 671 14.52 0.07 -30.92
CA LEU A 671 15.85 0.66 -31.12
C LEU A 671 15.91 1.47 -32.41
N PHE A 672 15.23 1.03 -33.46
CA PHE A 672 15.11 1.77 -34.73
C PHE A 672 14.44 3.14 -34.52
N LEU A 673 13.29 3.18 -33.85
CA LEU A 673 12.60 4.43 -33.54
C LEU A 673 13.48 5.34 -32.67
N SER A 674 14.14 4.76 -31.65
CA SER A 674 15.02 5.50 -30.73
C SER A 674 16.23 6.09 -31.46
N ALA A 675 16.86 5.32 -32.35
CA ALA A 675 17.98 5.77 -33.18
C ALA A 675 17.57 6.90 -34.15
N ALA A 676 16.39 6.78 -34.78
CA ALA A 676 15.85 7.84 -35.65
C ALA A 676 15.55 9.13 -34.88
N VAL A 677 15.06 9.04 -33.63
CA VAL A 677 14.84 10.21 -32.76
C VAL A 677 16.15 10.85 -32.34
N VAL A 678 17.15 10.07 -31.91
CA VAL A 678 18.48 10.59 -31.55
C VAL A 678 19.14 11.27 -32.75
N TYR A 679 19.05 10.67 -33.94
CA TYR A 679 19.58 11.26 -35.16
C TYR A 679 18.79 12.51 -35.62
N CYS A 680 17.48 12.55 -35.38
CA CYS A 680 16.70 13.77 -35.62
C CYS A 680 17.10 14.90 -34.65
N ALA A 681 17.35 14.56 -33.38
CA ALA A 681 17.78 15.53 -32.36
C ALA A 681 19.15 16.13 -32.67
N THR A 682 20.07 15.39 -33.31
CA THR A 682 21.36 15.96 -33.73
C THR A 682 21.19 17.08 -34.75
N PHE A 683 20.18 17.04 -35.64
CA PHE A 683 19.92 18.15 -36.58
C PHE A 683 19.45 19.44 -35.89
N PHE A 684 18.75 19.34 -34.76
CA PHE A 684 18.26 20.52 -34.04
C PHE A 684 19.33 21.20 -33.18
N LEU A 685 20.30 20.44 -32.66
CA LEU A 685 21.30 20.94 -31.70
C LEU A 685 22.72 21.08 -32.27
N CYS A 686 23.06 20.33 -33.32
CA CYS A 686 24.38 20.35 -33.96
C CYS A 686 24.30 20.96 -35.37
N LEU A 687 23.88 22.22 -35.48
CA LEU A 687 23.63 22.91 -36.76
C LEU A 687 24.88 23.12 -37.67
N ASP A 688 26.09 22.84 -37.18
CA ASP A 688 27.37 23.16 -37.85
C ASP A 688 28.28 21.94 -38.15
N THR A 689 27.77 20.71 -38.12
CA THR A 689 28.62 19.52 -38.40
C THR A 689 28.85 19.30 -39.90
N ASN A 690 30.10 19.03 -40.28
CA ASN A 690 30.45 18.63 -41.65
C ASN A 690 29.71 17.33 -42.04
N ALA A 691 29.32 17.19 -43.31
CA ALA A 691 28.58 16.01 -43.82
C ALA A 691 29.26 14.65 -43.53
N SER A 692 30.57 14.64 -43.26
CA SER A 692 31.32 13.46 -42.83
C SER A 692 31.02 13.00 -41.41
N GLU A 693 30.75 13.91 -40.48
CA GLU A 693 30.46 13.59 -39.07
C GLU A 693 29.03 13.06 -38.92
N GLU A 694 28.08 13.61 -39.68
CA GLU A 694 26.70 13.11 -39.74
C GLU A 694 26.65 11.64 -40.18
N GLN A 695 27.38 11.30 -41.23
CA GLN A 695 27.44 9.92 -41.75
C GLN A 695 28.02 8.94 -40.72
N VAL A 696 29.03 9.36 -39.93
CA VAL A 696 29.65 8.53 -38.88
C VAL A 696 28.69 8.30 -37.70
N VAL A 697 27.83 9.27 -37.39
CA VAL A 697 26.81 9.12 -36.34
C VAL A 697 25.71 8.15 -36.79
N VAL A 698 25.25 8.25 -38.05
CA VAL A 698 24.23 7.34 -38.59
C VAL A 698 24.73 5.90 -38.65
N THR A 699 25.95 5.67 -39.16
CA THR A 699 26.53 4.32 -39.26
C THR A 699 26.65 3.69 -37.87
N LYS A 700 27.14 4.45 -36.88
CA LYS A 700 27.23 3.99 -35.49
C LYS A 700 25.86 3.70 -34.87
N LEU A 701 24.85 4.52 -35.13
CA LEU A 701 23.49 4.28 -34.67
C LEU A 701 22.87 3.04 -35.33
N ALA A 702 23.10 2.84 -36.63
CA ALA A 702 22.64 1.69 -37.41
C ALA A 702 23.23 0.37 -36.91
N GLU A 703 24.53 0.36 -36.59
CA GLU A 703 25.20 -0.77 -35.93
C GLU A 703 24.57 -1.09 -34.57
N LEU A 704 24.27 -0.06 -33.77
CA LEU A 704 23.67 -0.23 -32.44
C LEU A 704 22.20 -0.72 -32.51
N SER A 705 21.43 -0.31 -33.52
CA SER A 705 20.02 -0.69 -33.69
C SER A 705 19.77 -1.96 -34.53
N ASN A 706 20.81 -2.55 -35.15
CA ASN A 706 20.70 -3.62 -36.16
C ASN A 706 19.77 -3.24 -37.34
N THR A 707 19.83 -2.00 -37.83
CA THR A 707 19.03 -1.53 -38.98
C THR A 707 19.90 -0.89 -40.06
N THR A 708 19.33 -0.57 -41.23
CA THR A 708 20.09 0.11 -42.27
C THR A 708 20.15 1.62 -42.03
N ASP A 709 21.29 2.23 -42.35
CA ASP A 709 21.53 3.67 -42.31
C ASP A 709 20.44 4.44 -43.08
N THR A 710 20.05 3.90 -44.24
CA THR A 710 19.01 4.51 -45.09
C THR A 710 17.65 4.56 -44.42
N ASP A 711 17.29 3.53 -43.64
CA ASP A 711 15.99 3.48 -42.98
C ASP A 711 15.94 4.49 -41.83
N ILE A 712 17.02 4.62 -41.06
CA ILE A 712 17.16 5.62 -39.98
C ILE A 712 17.09 7.02 -40.56
N PHE A 713 17.86 7.27 -41.63
CA PHE A 713 17.90 8.57 -42.30
C PHE A 713 16.52 8.98 -42.82
N ASN A 714 15.80 8.08 -43.50
CA ASN A 714 14.46 8.36 -44.01
C ASN A 714 13.46 8.66 -42.88
N MET A 715 13.49 7.87 -41.79
CA MET A 715 12.60 8.08 -40.65
C MET A 715 12.90 9.42 -39.94
N ALA A 716 14.18 9.74 -39.74
CA ALA A 716 14.61 10.99 -39.12
C ALA A 716 14.24 12.22 -39.96
N ASN A 717 14.44 12.18 -41.29
CA ASN A 717 14.03 13.28 -42.17
C ASN A 717 12.51 13.49 -42.18
N MET A 718 11.74 12.40 -42.12
CA MET A 718 10.27 12.52 -41.99
C MET A 718 9.87 13.11 -40.65
N LEU A 719 10.53 12.72 -39.55
CA LEU A 719 10.33 13.34 -38.24
C LEU A 719 10.67 14.83 -38.26
N LEU A 720 11.80 15.20 -38.88
CA LEU A 720 12.25 16.58 -39.05
C LEU A 720 11.24 17.41 -39.87
N LEU A 721 10.73 16.86 -40.97
CA LEU A 721 9.70 17.50 -41.79
C LEU A 721 8.40 17.71 -41.00
N ILE A 722 8.00 16.76 -40.16
CA ILE A 722 6.79 16.89 -39.33
C ILE A 722 7.03 17.89 -38.19
N ALA A 723 8.22 17.94 -37.61
CA ALA A 723 8.58 18.87 -36.55
C ALA A 723 8.68 20.32 -37.04
N THR A 724 9.10 20.54 -38.30
CA THR A 724 9.22 21.87 -38.91
C THR A 724 7.92 22.38 -39.55
N GLN A 725 6.96 21.50 -39.82
CA GLN A 725 5.62 21.88 -40.27
C GLN A 725 4.79 22.41 -39.09
N ARG A 726 4.55 23.73 -39.08
CA ARG A 726 3.66 24.41 -38.12
C ARG A 726 2.21 23.95 -38.19
#